data_AF-A0A973H1Q3-F1
#
_entry.id   AF-A0A973H1Q3-F1
#
_cell.length_a   1.000
_cell.length_b   1.000
_cell.length_c   1.000
_cell.angle_alpha   90.00
_cell.angle_beta   90.00
_cell.angle_gamma   90.00
#
_symmetry.space_group_name_H-M   'P 1'
#
loop_
_entity.id
_entity.type
_entity.pdbx_description
1 polymer ?
#
loop_
_entity_poly.entity_id
_entity_poly.type
_entity_poly.pdbx_seq_one_letter_code
_entity_poly.pdbx_strand_id
1 'polypeptide(L)'
;FPETRSGKYMRRFLRSIMIGEPLGDTTTLRNPEVLDEIAQKIAAWKCQQQLADEQQIFETYRYFRIEYHLVGTPREIPLRLALVTITNPPVNALNERALDELNTIIDHLARRRDVAAVVFTGQGTRSFVAGADIRQLLDDLHTVEDALTLPNNAHLAFRKIERMEKPCLAAINGVALGGGLEFALACHYRVADVIAEFGQPEIGLRLLPGYGGTQRLPRLLHGRTRGTGLLRALQLILGGRSLTADEAQEIGLVDMLAQGSQDALSLACALARAYIMEDTGDERNPTTELGRAFAERKRQTAAWAAPQPGFVEDELAHILAHPSIERIVRQSQKAGRGHAVAHTIEAMRYGFTHGIEAGLANEARLFAEAVVHPAGGKAGIRAFMEKQSAPLPTRRRLVDAEQERLLGEWGLLLPVGSPFFPGVSPIPTWQYAQAVVRDPESGAGAHGDPIRAERQIIIPVALPSPSQALLYVLASEVNFNDIWAITGIPVSLFDEHDRDWHVTGSGGVALIAALGEEARREGRLKVGDLVAIYSGQSSLLSPMAGLDPMAADFAIQGYNTPDGSHQQFMLAQAPQCLPLPPDMSLEAAGSFMLSLGTIYRALFTTLRIRAGRTIFIEGAATGTGLDAARTAARNGMDVIGLVSSPEREATLHKAGARGTVNRLAPGLAHCFTRVPSDPELWR
;
A
#
# COMPACT_ATOMS: atom_id res chain seq x y z
N PHE A 1 9.72 17.55 -51.40
CA PHE A 1 10.76 16.51 -51.64
C PHE A 1 11.57 16.92 -52.87
N PRO A 2 12.73 16.33 -53.21
CA PRO A 2 13.41 16.64 -54.46
C PRO A 2 12.50 16.23 -55.63
N GLU A 3 12.06 17.21 -56.42
CA GLU A 3 11.05 17.06 -57.48
C GLU A 3 11.65 17.40 -58.83
N THR A 4 11.42 16.54 -59.82
CA THR A 4 11.72 16.88 -61.22
C THR A 4 10.80 18.00 -61.72
N ARG A 5 11.13 18.61 -62.86
CA ARG A 5 10.27 19.62 -63.52
C ARG A 5 8.86 19.12 -63.87
N SER A 6 8.65 17.80 -63.99
CA SER A 6 7.32 17.19 -64.18
C SER A 6 6.56 16.91 -62.87
N GLY A 7 7.13 17.25 -61.71
CA GLY A 7 6.54 17.01 -60.39
C GLY A 7 6.82 15.61 -59.80
N LYS A 8 7.57 14.76 -60.50
CA LYS A 8 7.93 13.42 -59.99
C LYS A 8 9.02 13.51 -58.93
N TYR A 9 8.82 12.87 -57.77
CA TYR A 9 9.81 12.78 -56.70
C TYR A 9 11.03 11.93 -57.06
N MET A 10 12.22 12.44 -56.76
CA MET A 10 13.50 11.79 -57.01
C MET A 10 13.97 11.02 -55.77
N ARG A 11 13.39 9.83 -55.57
CA ARG A 11 13.76 8.92 -54.47
C ARG A 11 15.25 8.56 -54.43
N ARG A 12 15.91 8.54 -55.60
CA ARG A 12 17.36 8.29 -55.70
C ARG A 12 18.17 9.34 -54.93
N PHE A 13 17.86 10.63 -55.08
CA PHE A 13 18.58 11.68 -54.36
C PHE A 13 18.38 11.55 -52.85
N LEU A 14 17.15 11.27 -52.39
CA LEU A 14 16.88 11.01 -50.97
C LEU A 14 17.74 9.86 -50.43
N ARG A 15 17.76 8.73 -51.14
CA ARG A 15 18.57 7.56 -50.77
C ARG A 15 20.06 7.93 -50.72
N SER A 16 20.57 8.63 -51.73
CA SER A 16 21.99 9.03 -51.80
C SER A 16 22.39 9.96 -50.64
N ILE A 17 21.56 10.94 -50.26
CA ILE A 17 21.82 11.78 -49.08
C ILE A 17 21.81 10.92 -47.80
N MET A 18 20.87 9.98 -47.67
CA MET A 18 20.79 9.10 -46.50
C MET A 18 22.04 8.20 -46.35
N ILE A 19 22.57 7.64 -47.43
CA ILE A 19 23.72 6.73 -47.37
C ILE A 19 25.07 7.42 -47.62
N GLY A 20 25.08 8.73 -47.89
CA GLY A 20 26.30 9.50 -48.13
C GLY A 20 26.92 9.29 -49.52
N GLU A 21 26.11 8.88 -50.51
CA GLU A 21 26.54 8.70 -51.90
C GLU A 21 26.46 10.02 -52.70
N PRO A 22 27.28 10.19 -53.76
CA PRO A 22 27.17 11.32 -54.67
C PRO A 22 25.79 11.39 -55.33
N LEU A 23 25.19 12.59 -55.36
CA LEU A 23 23.85 12.78 -55.89
C LEU A 23 23.79 12.57 -57.42
N GLY A 24 24.87 12.84 -58.14
CA GLY A 24 24.88 12.87 -59.60
C GLY A 24 24.32 14.20 -60.13
N ASP A 25 23.69 14.19 -61.31
CA ASP A 25 23.19 15.40 -61.96
C ASP A 25 21.87 15.91 -61.34
N THR A 26 21.95 17.03 -60.62
CA THR A 26 20.82 17.68 -59.94
C THR A 26 20.07 18.69 -60.83
N THR A 27 20.53 18.97 -62.05
CA THR A 27 19.95 20.00 -62.94
C THR A 27 18.53 19.68 -63.43
N THR A 28 18.12 18.42 -63.29
CA THR A 28 16.78 17.89 -63.61
C THR A 28 15.72 18.25 -62.56
N LEU A 29 16.13 18.74 -61.38
CA LEU A 29 15.25 19.17 -60.31
C LEU A 29 14.63 20.55 -60.59
N ARG A 30 13.39 20.72 -60.16
CA ARG A 30 12.67 22.01 -60.13
C ARG A 30 13.01 22.81 -58.87
N ASN A 31 13.39 22.13 -57.79
CA ASN A 31 13.61 22.68 -56.45
C ASN A 31 14.93 22.14 -55.83
N PRO A 32 16.09 22.33 -56.48
CA PRO A 32 17.37 21.79 -56.00
C PRO A 32 17.74 22.23 -54.56
N GLU A 33 17.27 23.41 -54.12
CA GLU A 33 17.48 23.95 -52.77
C GLU A 33 16.95 23.04 -51.65
N VAL A 34 15.96 22.20 -51.93
CA VAL A 34 15.40 21.25 -50.95
C VAL A 34 16.42 20.16 -50.57
N LEU A 35 17.46 19.95 -51.38
CA LEU A 35 18.51 18.95 -51.10
C LEU A 35 19.30 19.34 -49.85
N ASP A 36 19.62 20.63 -49.67
CA ASP A 36 20.36 21.12 -48.51
C ASP A 36 19.52 21.04 -47.23
N GLU A 37 18.24 21.42 -47.33
CA GLU A 37 17.28 21.28 -46.21
C GLU A 37 17.16 19.82 -45.76
N ILE A 38 17.07 18.90 -46.71
CA ILE A 38 16.97 17.45 -46.43
C ILE A 38 18.30 16.91 -45.90
N ALA A 39 19.44 17.36 -46.43
CA ALA A 39 20.76 16.97 -45.94
C ALA A 39 20.97 17.40 -44.47
N GLN A 40 20.56 18.61 -44.10
CA GLN A 40 20.60 19.07 -42.70
C GLN A 40 19.71 18.21 -41.80
N LYS A 41 18.49 17.89 -42.21
CA LYS A 41 17.58 17.01 -41.45
C LYS A 41 18.16 15.60 -41.29
N ILE A 42 18.76 15.04 -42.34
CA ILE A 42 19.41 13.72 -42.29
C ILE A 42 20.65 13.76 -41.40
N ALA A 43 21.46 14.83 -41.45
CA ALA A 43 22.62 14.98 -40.58
C ALA A 43 22.22 15.07 -39.10
N ALA A 44 21.18 15.83 -38.77
CA ALA A 44 20.64 15.90 -37.41
C ALA A 44 20.12 14.54 -36.93
N TRP A 45 19.38 13.82 -37.78
CA TRP A 45 18.90 12.46 -37.47
C TRP A 45 20.06 11.47 -37.27
N LYS A 46 21.09 11.50 -38.14
CA LYS A 46 22.29 10.65 -38.00
C LYS A 46 23.06 10.95 -36.72
N CYS A 47 23.19 12.22 -36.35
CA CYS A 47 23.82 12.63 -35.10
C CYS A 47 23.05 12.09 -33.88
N GLN A 48 21.71 12.18 -33.89
CA GLN A 48 20.87 11.59 -32.85
C GLN A 48 20.99 10.06 -32.80
N GLN A 49 21.01 9.39 -33.96
CA GLN A 49 21.20 7.93 -34.04
C GLN A 49 22.57 7.52 -33.49
N GLN A 50 23.64 8.23 -33.86
CA GLN A 50 24.98 7.99 -33.36
C GLN A 50 25.06 8.16 -31.84
N LEU A 51 24.46 9.24 -31.29
CA LEU A 51 24.37 9.43 -29.84
C LEU A 51 23.60 8.29 -29.16
N ALA A 52 22.51 7.80 -29.76
CA ALA A 52 21.74 6.68 -29.23
C ALA A 52 22.51 5.35 -29.25
N ASP A 53 23.35 5.13 -30.27
CA ASP A 53 24.15 3.92 -30.43
C ASP A 53 25.44 3.93 -29.57
N GLU A 54 26.04 5.11 -29.37
CA GLU A 54 27.31 5.28 -28.64
C GLU A 54 27.13 5.48 -27.12
N GLN A 55 25.93 5.88 -26.66
CA GLN A 55 25.71 6.10 -25.23
C GLN A 55 25.92 4.81 -24.44
N GLN A 56 26.60 4.92 -23.29
CA GLN A 56 26.86 3.81 -22.36
C GLN A 56 26.26 4.07 -20.98
N ILE A 57 25.26 4.96 -20.92
CA ILE A 57 24.61 5.38 -19.69
C ILE A 57 23.46 4.43 -19.40
N PHE A 58 22.69 4.08 -20.43
CA PHE A 58 21.47 3.30 -20.32
C PHE A 58 21.56 1.98 -21.09
N GLU A 59 21.15 0.89 -20.46
CA GLU A 59 20.77 -0.33 -21.14
C GLU A 59 19.28 -0.57 -20.90
N THR A 60 18.50 -0.74 -21.98
CA THR A 60 17.05 -0.91 -21.89
C THR A 60 16.67 -2.32 -22.30
N TYR A 61 16.01 -3.01 -21.38
CA TYR A 61 15.33 -4.29 -21.60
C TYR A 61 13.82 -4.07 -21.65
N ARG A 62 13.01 -5.11 -21.86
CA ARG A 62 11.55 -4.94 -21.91
C ARG A 62 10.99 -4.48 -20.58
N TYR A 63 11.50 -5.03 -19.48
CA TYR A 63 11.00 -4.80 -18.12
C TYR A 63 12.04 -4.23 -17.17
N PHE A 64 13.24 -3.90 -17.65
CA PHE A 64 14.30 -3.30 -16.84
C PHE A 64 14.98 -2.16 -17.59
N ARG A 65 15.39 -1.14 -16.84
CA ARG A 65 16.36 -0.14 -17.30
C ARG A 65 17.56 -0.20 -16.38
N ILE A 66 18.76 -0.21 -16.94
CA ILE A 66 20.01 -0.11 -16.19
C ILE A 66 20.63 1.25 -16.45
N GLU A 67 21.02 1.95 -15.40
CA GLU A 67 21.76 3.21 -15.46
C GLU A 67 23.15 3.01 -14.86
N TYR A 68 24.19 3.39 -15.59
CA TYR A 68 25.57 3.26 -15.14
C TYR A 68 26.13 4.63 -14.74
N HIS A 69 26.42 4.82 -13.46
CA HIS A 69 26.96 6.05 -12.92
C HIS A 69 28.42 5.90 -12.54
N LEU A 70 29.31 6.69 -13.15
CA LEU A 70 30.70 6.76 -12.74
C LEU A 70 30.79 7.36 -11.32
N VAL A 71 31.42 6.62 -10.41
CA VAL A 71 31.58 7.05 -9.01
C VAL A 71 32.98 7.59 -8.76
N GLY A 72 34.01 6.93 -9.29
CA GLY A 72 35.39 7.36 -9.14
C GLY A 72 36.41 6.37 -9.69
N THR A 73 37.69 6.65 -9.46
CA THR A 73 38.84 5.86 -9.94
C THR A 73 39.77 5.45 -8.77
N PRO A 74 39.25 4.85 -7.68
CA PRO A 74 40.07 4.57 -6.49
C PRO A 74 41.13 3.47 -6.71
N ARG A 75 41.07 2.71 -7.82
CA ARG A 75 41.97 1.56 -8.11
C ARG A 75 42.45 1.51 -9.55
N GLU A 76 42.85 2.65 -10.13
CA GLU A 76 43.31 2.83 -11.52
C GLU A 76 42.28 2.48 -12.64
N ILE A 77 41.17 1.84 -12.28
CA ILE A 77 40.03 1.53 -13.16
C ILE A 77 38.84 2.42 -12.75
N PRO A 78 38.13 3.03 -13.70
CA PRO A 78 36.89 3.75 -13.40
C PRO A 78 35.82 2.77 -12.92
N LEU A 79 35.35 2.99 -11.69
CA LEU A 79 34.31 2.19 -11.05
C LEU A 79 32.97 2.90 -11.14
N ARG A 80 31.96 2.10 -11.49
CA ARG A 80 30.58 2.52 -11.71
C ARG A 80 29.64 1.83 -10.72
N LEU A 81 28.58 2.54 -10.38
CA LEU A 81 27.37 2.00 -9.77
C LEU A 81 26.38 1.65 -10.88
N ALA A 82 25.81 0.45 -10.86
CA ALA A 82 24.71 0.07 -11.73
C ALA A 82 23.38 0.20 -10.98
N LEU A 83 22.48 1.05 -11.48
CA LEU A 83 21.12 1.19 -10.98
C LEU A 83 20.17 0.42 -11.91
N VAL A 84 19.55 -0.64 -11.40
CA VAL A 84 18.62 -1.49 -12.13
C VAL A 84 17.19 -1.16 -11.68
N THR A 85 16.41 -0.58 -12.58
CA THR A 85 15.03 -0.18 -12.32
C THR A 85 14.07 -1.16 -12.97
N ILE A 86 13.25 -1.84 -12.17
CA ILE A 86 12.17 -2.72 -12.64
C ILE A 86 11.03 -1.86 -13.17
N THR A 87 10.57 -2.16 -14.39
CA THR A 87 9.53 -1.41 -15.11
C THR A 87 8.54 -2.37 -15.76
N ASN A 88 7.59 -2.89 -14.97
CA ASN A 88 6.50 -3.71 -15.50
C ASN A 88 5.14 -3.19 -15.02
N PRO A 89 4.58 -2.16 -15.68
CA PRO A 89 3.30 -1.58 -15.25
C PRO A 89 2.17 -2.63 -15.29
N PRO A 90 1.22 -2.59 -14.34
CA PRO A 90 0.97 -1.48 -13.41
C PRO A 90 1.69 -1.58 -12.05
N VAL A 91 2.21 -2.75 -11.66
CA VAL A 91 2.66 -3.03 -10.28
C VAL A 91 4.03 -3.71 -10.18
N ASN A 92 4.83 -3.61 -11.24
CA ASN A 92 6.17 -4.20 -11.35
C ASN A 92 6.20 -5.71 -11.08
N ALA A 93 5.18 -6.45 -11.54
CA ALA A 93 5.11 -7.90 -11.35
C ALA A 93 6.25 -8.62 -12.09
N LEU A 94 6.70 -9.76 -11.54
CA LEU A 94 7.70 -10.62 -12.18
C LEU A 94 7.00 -11.73 -12.98
N ASN A 95 6.88 -11.52 -14.28
CA ASN A 95 6.51 -12.57 -15.23
C ASN A 95 7.77 -13.32 -15.74
N GLU A 96 7.57 -14.40 -16.48
CA GLU A 96 8.67 -15.24 -17.01
C GLU A 96 9.73 -14.42 -17.75
N ARG A 97 9.31 -13.57 -18.70
CA ARG A 97 10.25 -12.74 -19.46
C ARG A 97 11.03 -11.77 -18.57
N ALA A 98 10.41 -11.20 -17.54
CA ALA A 98 11.13 -10.36 -16.59
C ALA A 98 12.20 -11.16 -15.82
N LEU A 99 11.93 -12.41 -15.44
CA LEU A 99 12.91 -13.29 -14.78
C LEU A 99 14.05 -13.68 -15.73
N ASP A 100 13.78 -13.90 -17.01
CA ASP A 100 14.80 -14.19 -18.02
C ASP A 100 15.73 -13.00 -18.27
N GLU A 101 15.14 -11.82 -18.42
CA GLU A 101 15.89 -10.56 -18.56
C GLU A 101 16.73 -10.32 -17.30
N LEU A 102 16.16 -10.50 -16.11
CA LEU A 102 16.88 -10.35 -14.84
C LEU A 102 18.09 -11.29 -14.76
N ASN A 103 17.94 -12.56 -15.14
CA ASN A 103 19.05 -13.51 -15.19
C ASN A 103 20.21 -13.03 -16.07
N THR A 104 19.87 -12.53 -17.26
CA THR A 104 20.84 -11.99 -18.22
C THR A 104 21.56 -10.76 -17.66
N ILE A 105 20.80 -9.85 -17.07
CA ILE A 105 21.30 -8.61 -16.45
C ILE A 105 22.29 -8.94 -15.34
N ILE A 106 21.94 -9.86 -14.44
CA ILE A 106 22.79 -10.23 -13.31
C ILE A 106 24.10 -10.87 -13.79
N ASP A 107 24.05 -11.76 -14.79
CA ASP A 107 25.25 -12.37 -15.36
C ASP A 107 26.19 -11.33 -15.99
N HIS A 108 25.62 -10.34 -16.69
CA HIS A 108 26.38 -9.23 -17.25
C HIS A 108 27.02 -8.37 -16.15
N LEU A 109 26.22 -7.92 -15.18
CA LEU A 109 26.68 -7.08 -14.08
C LEU A 109 27.73 -7.77 -13.21
N ALA A 110 27.60 -9.07 -12.95
CA ALA A 110 28.60 -9.85 -12.20
C ALA A 110 29.96 -9.87 -12.91
N ARG A 111 30.00 -10.03 -14.24
CA ARG A 111 31.24 -10.16 -15.03
C ARG A 111 31.91 -8.82 -15.36
N ARG A 112 31.16 -7.72 -15.38
CA ARG A 112 31.66 -6.38 -15.70
C ARG A 112 32.60 -5.84 -14.62
N ARG A 113 33.91 -5.74 -14.91
CA ARG A 113 34.90 -5.26 -13.93
C ARG A 113 34.76 -3.78 -13.56
N ASP A 114 34.13 -3.01 -14.43
CA ASP A 114 33.85 -1.58 -14.21
C ASP A 114 32.66 -1.34 -13.28
N VAL A 115 31.84 -2.34 -12.98
CA VAL A 115 30.72 -2.22 -12.01
C VAL A 115 31.18 -2.71 -10.65
N ALA A 116 31.08 -1.87 -9.62
CA ALA A 116 31.53 -2.18 -8.27
C ALA A 116 30.39 -2.48 -7.29
N ALA A 117 29.18 -1.99 -7.55
CA ALA A 117 27.98 -2.24 -6.76
C ALA A 117 26.73 -2.17 -7.66
N VAL A 118 25.64 -2.81 -7.21
CA VAL A 118 24.34 -2.82 -7.90
C VAL A 118 23.25 -2.35 -6.95
N VAL A 119 22.37 -1.47 -7.40
CA VAL A 119 21.15 -1.06 -6.69
C VAL A 119 19.94 -1.46 -7.52
N PHE A 120 18.99 -2.19 -6.93
CA PHE A 120 17.72 -2.56 -7.55
C PHE A 120 16.60 -1.68 -6.99
N THR A 121 15.71 -1.15 -7.83
CA THR A 121 14.55 -0.35 -7.41
C THR A 121 13.36 -0.50 -8.36
N GLY A 122 12.14 -0.15 -7.94
CA GLY A 122 10.95 -0.22 -8.79
C GLY A 122 10.60 1.11 -9.44
N GLN A 123 10.11 1.11 -10.68
CA GLN A 123 9.58 2.31 -11.31
C GLN A 123 8.28 2.75 -10.64
N GLY A 124 8.12 4.07 -10.43
CA GLY A 124 6.94 4.68 -9.83
C GLY A 124 7.06 4.81 -8.31
N THR A 125 5.93 4.98 -7.63
CA THR A 125 5.88 5.21 -6.16
C THR A 125 5.02 4.19 -5.41
N ARG A 126 4.35 3.29 -6.13
CA ARG A 126 3.38 2.36 -5.54
C ARG A 126 4.02 1.05 -5.09
N SER A 127 4.89 0.49 -5.92
CA SER A 127 5.43 -0.86 -5.72
C SER A 127 6.89 -0.92 -6.14
N PHE A 128 7.73 -1.48 -5.28
CA PHE A 128 9.02 -2.00 -5.69
C PHE A 128 8.78 -3.17 -6.67
N VAL A 129 8.16 -4.23 -6.17
CA VAL A 129 7.66 -5.40 -6.93
C VAL A 129 6.49 -5.99 -6.14
N ALA A 130 5.29 -6.07 -6.74
CA ALA A 130 4.10 -6.56 -6.04
C ALA A 130 3.95 -8.09 -6.01
N GLY A 131 4.85 -8.83 -6.66
CA GLY A 131 4.87 -10.30 -6.68
C GLY A 131 5.03 -10.88 -8.08
N ALA A 132 4.69 -12.17 -8.22
CA ALA A 132 4.62 -12.86 -9.51
C ALA A 132 3.37 -12.42 -10.31
N ASP A 133 3.39 -12.60 -11.63
CA ASP A 133 2.21 -12.35 -12.47
C ASP A 133 1.15 -13.44 -12.26
N ILE A 134 0.14 -13.14 -11.43
CA ILE A 134 -0.92 -14.09 -11.09
C ILE A 134 -1.77 -14.52 -12.29
N ARG A 135 -1.88 -13.68 -13.34
CA ARG A 135 -2.64 -14.05 -14.54
C ARG A 135 -1.87 -15.07 -15.35
N GLN A 136 -0.55 -14.90 -15.49
CA GLN A 136 0.31 -15.91 -16.09
C GLN A 136 0.19 -17.26 -15.35
N LEU A 137 0.17 -17.24 -14.01
CA LEU A 137 -0.01 -18.46 -13.21
C LEU A 137 -1.35 -19.18 -13.48
N LEU A 138 -2.42 -18.41 -13.73
CA LEU A 138 -3.75 -18.97 -13.97
C LEU A 138 -3.96 -19.42 -15.41
N ASP A 139 -3.53 -18.62 -16.38
CA ASP A 139 -3.92 -18.75 -17.78
C ASP A 139 -2.91 -19.55 -18.60
N ASP A 140 -1.61 -19.46 -18.27
CA ASP A 140 -0.55 -19.98 -19.14
C ASP A 140 0.07 -21.31 -18.62
N LEU A 141 -0.06 -21.60 -17.33
CA LEU A 141 0.59 -22.77 -16.70
C LEU A 141 -0.39 -23.92 -16.47
N HIS A 142 -0.27 -25.01 -17.20
CA HIS A 142 -1.21 -26.14 -17.12
C HIS A 142 -0.60 -27.44 -16.63
N THR A 143 0.72 -27.61 -16.77
CA THR A 143 1.46 -28.78 -16.27
C THR A 143 2.50 -28.37 -15.24
N VAL A 144 2.92 -29.33 -14.40
CA VAL A 144 3.98 -29.10 -13.40
C VAL A 144 5.29 -28.68 -14.08
N GLU A 145 5.59 -29.24 -15.26
CA GLU A 145 6.79 -28.92 -16.02
C GLU A 145 6.81 -27.46 -16.47
N ASP A 146 5.69 -26.97 -17.02
CA ASP A 146 5.56 -25.55 -17.38
C ASP A 146 5.72 -24.67 -16.13
N ALA A 147 5.05 -25.05 -15.04
CA ALA A 147 5.02 -24.26 -13.81
C ALA A 147 6.36 -24.23 -13.05
N LEU A 148 7.27 -25.19 -13.31
CA LEU A 148 8.62 -25.20 -12.75
C LEU A 148 9.52 -24.11 -13.35
N THR A 149 9.22 -23.62 -14.55
CA THR A 149 10.05 -22.62 -15.26
C THR A 149 10.20 -21.34 -14.44
N LEU A 150 9.10 -20.81 -13.90
CA LEU A 150 9.09 -19.59 -13.10
C LEU A 150 9.96 -19.67 -11.83
N PRO A 151 9.72 -20.60 -10.88
CA PRO A 151 10.51 -20.68 -9.66
C PRO A 151 11.98 -21.02 -9.95
N ASN A 152 12.27 -21.87 -10.95
CA ASN A 152 13.65 -22.17 -11.32
C ASN A 152 14.40 -20.92 -11.84
N ASN A 153 13.79 -20.14 -12.72
CA ASN A 153 14.41 -18.92 -13.26
C ASN A 153 14.57 -17.85 -12.17
N ALA A 154 13.57 -17.69 -11.29
CA ALA A 154 13.65 -16.78 -10.16
C ALA A 154 14.74 -17.20 -9.16
N HIS A 155 14.78 -18.47 -8.75
CA HIS A 155 15.83 -19.01 -7.87
C HIS A 155 17.21 -18.85 -8.49
N LEU A 156 17.36 -19.04 -9.80
CA LEU A 156 18.63 -18.81 -10.49
C LEU A 156 19.06 -17.34 -10.40
N ALA A 157 18.18 -16.40 -10.75
CA ALA A 157 18.47 -14.97 -10.67
C ALA A 157 18.83 -14.56 -9.24
N PHE A 158 17.99 -14.92 -8.27
CA PHE A 158 18.16 -14.51 -6.88
C PHE A 158 19.41 -15.13 -6.24
N ARG A 159 19.73 -16.38 -6.57
CA ARG A 159 20.99 -17.00 -6.15
C ARG A 159 22.22 -16.34 -6.77
N LYS A 160 22.16 -15.90 -8.03
CA LYS A 160 23.25 -15.14 -8.66
C LYS A 160 23.47 -13.78 -7.97
N ILE A 161 22.39 -13.10 -7.56
CA ILE A 161 22.49 -11.87 -6.75
C ILE A 161 23.14 -12.18 -5.41
N GLU A 162 22.62 -13.17 -4.69
CA GLU A 162 23.03 -13.55 -3.34
C GLU A 162 24.49 -14.04 -3.23
N ARG A 163 25.04 -14.58 -4.33
CA ARG A 163 26.42 -15.03 -4.45
C ARG A 163 27.31 -14.05 -5.21
N MET A 164 26.80 -12.88 -5.58
CA MET A 164 27.59 -11.92 -6.34
C MET A 164 28.73 -11.40 -5.47
N GLU A 165 29.95 -11.37 -6.02
CA GLU A 165 31.15 -10.81 -5.38
C GLU A 165 31.14 -9.26 -5.37
N LYS A 166 29.94 -8.67 -5.38
CA LYS A 166 29.69 -7.24 -5.38
C LYS A 166 28.44 -6.97 -4.53
N PRO A 167 28.41 -5.91 -3.72
CA PRO A 167 27.23 -5.57 -2.96
C PRO A 167 26.06 -5.23 -3.87
N CYS A 168 24.89 -5.76 -3.50
CA CYS A 168 23.62 -5.62 -4.20
C CYS A 168 22.63 -5.07 -3.18
N LEU A 169 22.10 -3.88 -3.42
CA LEU A 169 21.15 -3.24 -2.53
C LEU A 169 19.76 -3.27 -3.15
N ALA A 170 18.74 -3.53 -2.33
CA ALA A 170 17.35 -3.26 -2.70
C ALA A 170 16.96 -1.88 -2.14
N ALA A 171 16.66 -0.94 -3.02
CA ALA A 171 16.05 0.35 -2.71
C ALA A 171 14.53 0.26 -2.90
N ILE A 172 13.83 -0.01 -1.80
CA ILE A 172 12.44 -0.42 -1.75
C ILE A 172 11.56 0.82 -1.56
N ASN A 173 11.10 1.37 -2.67
CA ASN A 173 10.36 2.63 -2.78
C ASN A 173 8.83 2.49 -2.65
N GLY A 174 8.35 1.32 -2.22
CA GLY A 174 6.94 1.01 -2.12
C GLY A 174 6.73 -0.46 -1.75
N VAL A 175 5.57 -1.00 -2.08
CA VAL A 175 5.18 -2.37 -1.73
C VAL A 175 6.16 -3.42 -2.29
N ALA A 176 6.62 -4.33 -1.44
CA ALA A 176 7.43 -5.51 -1.75
C ALA A 176 6.74 -6.78 -1.22
N LEU A 177 5.93 -7.41 -2.07
CA LEU A 177 5.10 -8.57 -1.70
C LEU A 177 5.49 -9.81 -2.49
N GLY A 178 5.44 -10.95 -1.82
CA GLY A 178 5.69 -12.26 -2.40
C GLY A 178 7.02 -12.33 -3.12
N GLY A 179 7.01 -12.65 -4.42
CA GLY A 179 8.18 -12.59 -5.31
C GLY A 179 9.01 -11.31 -5.23
N GLY A 180 8.40 -10.16 -4.91
CA GLY A 180 9.12 -8.90 -4.68
C GLY A 180 9.89 -8.86 -3.36
N LEU A 181 9.31 -9.41 -2.29
CA LEU A 181 10.03 -9.61 -1.04
C LEU A 181 11.14 -10.66 -1.21
N GLU A 182 10.88 -11.73 -1.95
CA GLU A 182 11.87 -12.77 -2.24
C GLU A 182 13.07 -12.22 -3.03
N PHE A 183 12.84 -11.29 -3.95
CA PHE A 183 13.89 -10.53 -4.62
C PHE A 183 14.67 -9.66 -3.62
N ALA A 184 14.01 -8.85 -2.80
CA ALA A 184 14.68 -8.03 -1.78
C ALA A 184 15.49 -8.88 -0.78
N LEU A 185 14.98 -10.07 -0.42
CA LEU A 185 15.67 -11.03 0.44
C LEU A 185 16.92 -11.60 -0.20
N ALA A 186 17.01 -11.68 -1.53
CA ALA A 186 18.20 -12.14 -2.25
C ALA A 186 19.31 -11.08 -2.29
N CYS A 187 18.96 -9.79 -2.14
CA CYS A 187 19.93 -8.70 -2.06
C CYS A 187 20.74 -8.74 -0.76
N HIS A 188 21.91 -8.10 -0.77
CA HIS A 188 22.80 -8.06 0.38
C HIS A 188 22.32 -7.08 1.45
N TYR A 189 21.78 -5.93 1.04
CA TYR A 189 21.29 -4.87 1.90
C TYR A 189 19.93 -4.36 1.44
N ARG A 190 19.02 -4.05 2.37
CA ARG A 190 17.67 -3.54 2.07
C ARG A 190 17.48 -2.17 2.71
N VAL A 191 17.25 -1.18 1.87
CA VAL A 191 16.87 0.19 2.25
C VAL A 191 15.43 0.40 1.82
N ALA A 192 14.56 0.92 2.69
CA ALA A 192 13.15 1.13 2.36
C ALA A 192 12.66 2.53 2.67
N ASP A 193 11.69 2.99 1.89
CA ASP A 193 10.90 4.17 2.27
C ASP A 193 9.96 3.80 3.41
N VAL A 194 9.64 4.79 4.25
CA VAL A 194 8.72 4.61 5.40
C VAL A 194 7.30 4.18 4.99
N ILE A 195 6.93 4.40 3.72
CA ILE A 195 5.64 4.00 3.16
C ILE A 195 5.64 2.57 2.59
N ALA A 196 6.78 1.88 2.60
CA ALA A 196 6.88 0.54 2.05
C ALA A 196 6.13 -0.49 2.92
N GLU A 197 5.58 -1.51 2.27
CA GLU A 197 4.92 -2.64 2.92
C GLU A 197 5.53 -3.97 2.46
N PHE A 198 5.58 -4.95 3.37
CA PHE A 198 6.30 -6.20 3.19
C PHE A 198 5.46 -7.41 3.56
N GLY A 199 5.50 -8.49 2.79
CA GLY A 199 4.70 -9.69 3.10
C GLY A 199 4.88 -10.85 2.13
N GLN A 200 4.38 -12.02 2.52
CA GLN A 200 4.36 -13.27 1.73
C GLN A 200 2.89 -13.72 1.54
N PRO A 201 2.11 -13.05 0.68
CA PRO A 201 0.65 -13.26 0.58
C PRO A 201 0.23 -14.50 -0.22
N GLU A 202 1.17 -15.32 -0.70
CA GLU A 202 0.93 -16.49 -1.56
C GLU A 202 -0.10 -17.46 -0.99
N ILE A 203 -0.13 -17.62 0.34
CA ILE A 203 -1.10 -18.46 1.03
C ILE A 203 -2.54 -18.02 0.78
N GLY A 204 -2.76 -16.71 0.55
CA GLY A 204 -4.05 -16.14 0.15
C GLY A 204 -4.55 -16.69 -1.19
N LEU A 205 -3.62 -17.06 -2.08
CA LEU A 205 -3.86 -17.67 -3.39
C LEU A 205 -3.83 -19.20 -3.35
N ARG A 206 -3.78 -19.80 -2.15
CA ARG A 206 -3.54 -21.25 -1.94
C ARG A 206 -2.21 -21.73 -2.55
N LEU A 207 -1.23 -20.83 -2.57
CA LEU A 207 0.15 -21.10 -2.96
C LEU A 207 1.06 -20.99 -1.73
N LEU A 208 2.34 -21.20 -1.93
CA LEU A 208 3.42 -20.92 -0.98
C LEU A 208 4.43 -19.98 -1.65
N PRO A 209 5.34 -19.33 -0.90
CA PRO A 209 6.47 -18.64 -1.51
C PRO A 209 7.24 -19.60 -2.42
N GLY A 210 7.49 -19.18 -3.66
CA GLY A 210 8.04 -20.02 -4.71
C GLY A 210 9.43 -19.59 -5.18
N TYR A 211 9.89 -18.39 -4.82
CA TYR A 211 11.15 -17.82 -5.27
C TYR A 211 12.20 -17.72 -4.14
N GLY A 212 12.05 -18.52 -3.10
CA GLY A 212 13.00 -18.75 -2.02
C GLY A 212 12.56 -18.21 -0.67
N GLY A 213 11.32 -17.73 -0.55
CA GLY A 213 10.75 -17.15 0.67
C GLY A 213 10.67 -18.15 1.81
N THR A 214 10.43 -19.45 1.55
CA THR A 214 10.43 -20.48 2.61
C THR A 214 11.83 -20.73 3.17
N GLN A 215 12.86 -20.30 2.45
CA GLN A 215 14.25 -20.51 2.83
C GLN A 215 14.88 -19.23 3.40
N ARG A 216 14.88 -18.15 2.64
CA ARG A 216 15.61 -16.92 2.98
C ARG A 216 14.98 -16.17 4.15
N LEU A 217 13.66 -16.04 4.18
CA LEU A 217 12.98 -15.26 5.21
C LEU A 217 13.14 -15.89 6.62
N PRO A 218 12.86 -17.19 6.82
CA PRO A 218 13.04 -17.84 8.12
C PRO A 218 14.50 -17.79 8.59
N ARG A 219 15.47 -18.03 7.69
CA ARG A 219 16.89 -18.01 8.03
C ARG A 219 17.40 -16.63 8.38
N LEU A 220 16.98 -15.61 7.63
CA LEU A 220 17.32 -14.22 7.91
C LEU A 220 16.80 -13.80 9.28
N LEU A 221 15.49 -13.93 9.53
CA LEU A 221 14.88 -13.44 10.77
C LEU A 221 15.34 -14.25 11.99
N HIS A 222 15.49 -15.56 11.86
CA HIS A 222 16.08 -16.38 12.91
C HIS A 222 17.51 -15.92 13.26
N GLY A 223 18.33 -15.56 12.27
CA GLY A 223 19.67 -14.99 12.50
C GLY A 223 19.66 -13.64 13.23
N ARG A 224 18.58 -12.84 13.09
CA ARG A 224 18.45 -11.51 13.70
C ARG A 224 18.02 -11.54 15.16
N THR A 225 16.96 -12.30 15.48
CA THR A 225 16.34 -12.29 16.82
C THR A 225 16.10 -13.68 17.41
N ARG A 226 16.70 -14.74 16.85
CA ARG A 226 16.48 -16.15 17.23
C ARG A 226 14.99 -16.52 17.19
N GLY A 227 14.48 -17.38 18.09
CA GLY A 227 13.13 -17.96 18.03
C GLY A 227 11.99 -16.97 17.75
N THR A 228 12.07 -15.71 18.22
CA THR A 228 11.08 -14.67 17.89
C THR A 228 11.08 -14.32 16.40
N GLY A 229 12.24 -14.26 15.77
CA GLY A 229 12.39 -14.01 14.34
C GLY A 229 11.83 -15.15 13.48
N LEU A 230 12.07 -16.40 13.87
CA LEU A 230 11.47 -17.56 13.21
C LEU A 230 9.93 -17.53 13.33
N LEU A 231 9.41 -17.24 14.53
CA LEU A 231 7.98 -17.05 14.76
C LEU A 231 7.40 -15.97 13.84
N ARG A 232 8.05 -14.81 13.72
CA ARG A 232 7.64 -13.73 12.80
C ARG A 232 7.66 -14.18 11.34
N ALA A 233 8.69 -14.90 10.91
CA ALA A 233 8.76 -15.44 9.55
C ALA A 233 7.56 -16.36 9.23
N LEU A 234 7.23 -17.29 10.14
CA LEU A 234 6.07 -18.17 9.96
C LEU A 234 4.75 -17.41 10.01
N GLN A 235 4.61 -16.39 10.86
CA GLN A 235 3.43 -15.52 10.86
C GLN A 235 3.23 -14.81 9.52
N LEU A 236 4.32 -14.37 8.87
CA LEU A 236 4.24 -13.74 7.55
C LEU A 236 3.86 -14.73 6.45
N ILE A 237 4.53 -15.88 6.39
CA ILE A 237 4.34 -16.86 5.33
C ILE A 237 2.98 -17.57 5.47
N LEU A 238 2.65 -18.07 6.66
CA LEU A 238 1.42 -18.83 6.88
C LEU A 238 0.20 -17.92 7.06
N GLY A 239 0.42 -16.68 7.53
CA GLY A 239 -0.64 -15.69 7.74
C GLY A 239 -0.96 -14.86 6.50
N GLY A 240 0.02 -14.64 5.60
CA GLY A 240 -0.18 -13.95 4.33
C GLY A 240 -0.46 -12.44 4.43
N ARG A 241 -0.20 -11.82 5.59
CA ARG A 241 -0.48 -10.41 5.89
C ARG A 241 0.76 -9.54 5.71
N SER A 242 0.56 -8.24 5.54
CA SER A 242 1.66 -7.28 5.35
C SER A 242 2.18 -6.72 6.69
N LEU A 243 3.41 -6.24 6.66
CA LEU A 243 4.06 -5.43 7.69
C LEU A 243 4.32 -4.02 7.16
N THR A 244 4.31 -3.05 8.06
CA THR A 244 4.81 -1.70 7.77
C THR A 244 6.33 -1.69 7.70
N ALA A 245 6.90 -0.61 7.16
CA ALA A 245 8.34 -0.40 7.12
C ALA A 245 8.99 -0.40 8.51
N ASP A 246 8.37 0.22 9.51
CA ASP A 246 8.85 0.21 10.89
C ASP A 246 8.86 -1.21 11.49
N GLU A 247 7.78 -1.97 11.32
CA GLU A 247 7.71 -3.37 11.78
C GLU A 247 8.76 -4.23 11.08
N ALA A 248 9.01 -4.00 9.79
CA ALA A 248 10.03 -4.70 9.01
C ALA A 248 11.45 -4.36 9.46
N GLN A 249 11.73 -3.11 9.83
CA GLN A 249 13.02 -2.70 10.38
C GLN A 249 13.24 -3.30 11.78
N GLU A 250 12.22 -3.25 12.65
CA GLU A 250 12.28 -3.75 14.03
C GLU A 250 12.68 -5.24 14.08
N ILE A 251 12.13 -6.05 13.19
CA ILE A 251 12.43 -7.49 13.14
C ILE A 251 13.73 -7.82 12.37
N GLY A 252 14.38 -6.84 11.76
CA GLY A 252 15.61 -7.00 10.98
C GLY A 252 15.40 -7.53 9.56
N LEU A 253 14.19 -7.37 9.00
CA LEU A 253 13.90 -7.64 7.59
C LEU A 253 14.48 -6.53 6.69
N VAL A 254 14.30 -5.28 7.10
CA VAL A 254 14.87 -4.09 6.45
C VAL A 254 16.07 -3.61 7.27
N ASP A 255 17.17 -3.26 6.61
CA ASP A 255 18.39 -2.84 7.29
C ASP A 255 18.36 -1.34 7.63
N MET A 256 17.75 -0.51 6.77
CA MET A 256 17.67 0.95 6.97
C MET A 256 16.40 1.55 6.36
N LEU A 257 15.79 2.51 7.06
CA LEU A 257 14.68 3.32 6.54
C LEU A 257 15.18 4.69 6.09
N ALA A 258 14.65 5.19 4.97
CA ALA A 258 14.87 6.55 4.52
C ALA A 258 14.10 7.53 5.43
N GLN A 259 14.80 8.52 5.99
CA GLN A 259 14.23 9.47 6.94
C GLN A 259 14.16 10.89 6.39
N GLY A 260 13.22 11.70 6.90
CA GLY A 260 13.08 13.10 6.54
C GLY A 260 12.81 13.28 5.04
N SER A 261 13.67 14.03 4.36
CA SER A 261 13.58 14.29 2.91
C SER A 261 14.39 13.30 2.05
N GLN A 262 14.95 12.24 2.63
CA GLN A 262 15.66 11.21 1.89
C GLN A 262 14.66 10.21 1.29
N ASP A 263 15.03 9.63 0.15
CA ASP A 263 14.35 8.47 -0.43
C ASP A 263 15.27 7.23 -0.41
N ALA A 264 14.66 6.05 -0.49
CA ALA A 264 15.38 4.77 -0.42
C ALA A 264 16.46 4.63 -1.49
N LEU A 265 16.23 5.16 -2.70
CA LEU A 265 17.18 5.07 -3.81
C LEU A 265 18.40 5.95 -3.56
N SER A 266 18.20 7.23 -3.21
CA SER A 266 19.30 8.14 -2.88
C SER A 266 20.15 7.62 -1.73
N LEU A 267 19.51 7.07 -0.69
CA LEU A 267 20.19 6.48 0.46
C LEU A 267 20.99 5.23 0.09
N ALA A 268 20.41 4.31 -0.70
CA ALA A 268 21.13 3.14 -1.21
C ALA A 268 22.32 3.52 -2.11
N CYS A 269 22.14 4.51 -3.00
CA CYS A 269 23.22 5.03 -3.84
C CYS A 269 24.32 5.70 -3.02
N ALA A 270 23.99 6.40 -1.94
CA ALA A 270 24.98 6.99 -1.03
C ALA A 270 25.80 5.92 -0.31
N LEU A 271 25.15 4.85 0.19
CA LEU A 271 25.83 3.70 0.80
C LEU A 271 26.75 2.99 -0.21
N ALA A 272 26.28 2.78 -1.44
CA ALA A 272 27.08 2.21 -2.51
C ALA A 272 28.28 3.09 -2.88
N ARG A 273 28.10 4.41 -2.96
CA ARG A 273 29.18 5.36 -3.23
C ARG A 273 30.24 5.34 -2.14
N ALA A 274 29.83 5.35 -0.88
CA ALA A 274 30.76 5.27 0.25
C ALA A 274 31.57 3.97 0.17
N TYR A 275 30.92 2.83 -0.08
CA TYR A 275 31.62 1.56 -0.29
C TYR A 275 32.66 1.62 -1.42
N ILE A 276 32.29 2.17 -2.57
CA ILE A 276 33.20 2.25 -3.73
C ILE A 276 34.42 3.13 -3.44
N MET A 277 34.24 4.26 -2.73
CA MET A 277 35.28 5.27 -2.56
C MET A 277 36.13 5.09 -1.30
N GLU A 278 35.55 4.55 -0.24
CA GLU A 278 36.12 4.59 1.12
C GLU A 278 36.40 3.20 1.70
N ASP A 279 35.81 2.13 1.14
CA ASP A 279 36.02 0.80 1.67
C ASP A 279 37.41 0.26 1.33
N THR A 280 38.04 -0.38 2.32
CA THR A 280 39.37 -0.97 2.19
C THR A 280 39.38 -2.12 1.19
N GLY A 281 38.22 -2.75 0.94
CA GLY A 281 38.10 -4.00 0.18
C GLY A 281 38.79 -5.19 0.85
N ASP A 282 39.19 -5.05 2.11
CA ASP A 282 39.55 -6.19 2.95
C ASP A 282 38.26 -6.73 3.58
N GLU A 283 37.79 -7.88 3.10
CA GLU A 283 36.57 -8.52 3.61
C GLU A 283 36.67 -8.89 5.10
N ARG A 284 37.87 -8.95 5.68
CA ARG A 284 38.09 -9.22 7.10
C ARG A 284 37.97 -7.96 7.95
N ASN A 285 38.16 -6.78 7.36
CA ASN A 285 38.09 -5.51 8.06
C ASN A 285 37.45 -4.39 7.20
N PRO A 286 36.15 -4.54 6.85
CA PRO A 286 35.44 -3.54 6.08
C PRO A 286 35.17 -2.27 6.91
N THR A 287 35.41 -1.11 6.33
CA THR A 287 35.32 0.20 7.00
C THR A 287 33.96 0.86 6.81
N THR A 288 33.25 0.57 5.72
CA THR A 288 31.95 1.16 5.41
C THR A 288 30.80 0.31 5.94
N GLU A 289 29.63 0.93 6.12
CA GLU A 289 28.42 0.23 6.57
C GLU A 289 28.01 -0.89 5.60
N LEU A 290 27.98 -0.57 4.30
CA LEU A 290 27.67 -1.54 3.27
C LEU A 290 28.74 -2.65 3.17
N GLY A 291 30.02 -2.32 3.33
CA GLY A 291 31.11 -3.31 3.36
C GLY A 291 30.94 -4.31 4.50
N ARG A 292 30.64 -3.83 5.72
CA ARG A 292 30.35 -4.70 6.88
C ARG A 292 29.15 -5.59 6.63
N ALA A 293 28.05 -5.02 6.15
CA ALA A 293 26.83 -5.75 5.90
C ALA A 293 26.99 -6.79 4.77
N PHE A 294 27.74 -6.46 3.72
CA PHE A 294 28.05 -7.38 2.64
C PHE A 294 28.90 -8.57 3.12
N ALA A 295 29.99 -8.31 3.87
CA ALA A 295 30.83 -9.36 4.43
C ALA A 295 30.05 -10.27 5.40
N GLU A 296 29.20 -9.69 6.24
CA GLU A 296 28.30 -10.45 7.12
C GLU A 296 27.31 -11.29 6.33
N ARG A 297 26.69 -10.72 5.29
CA ARG A 297 25.74 -11.46 4.46
C ARG A 297 26.40 -12.64 3.74
N LYS A 298 27.64 -12.51 3.23
CA LYS A 298 28.39 -13.63 2.63
C LYS A 298 28.60 -14.76 3.64
N ARG A 299 28.93 -14.44 4.90
CA ARG A 299 29.06 -15.45 5.97
C ARG A 299 27.73 -16.14 6.26
N GLN A 300 26.64 -15.36 6.34
CA GLN A 300 25.31 -15.89 6.60
C GLN A 300 24.86 -16.85 5.49
N THR A 301 24.98 -16.45 4.22
CA THR A 301 24.54 -17.28 3.09
C THR A 301 25.40 -18.53 2.93
N ALA A 302 26.70 -18.44 3.21
CA ALA A 302 27.58 -19.61 3.29
C ALA A 302 27.14 -20.59 4.39
N ALA A 303 26.73 -20.09 5.56
CA ALA A 303 26.22 -20.93 6.65
C ALA A 303 24.88 -21.60 6.31
N TRP A 304 24.03 -20.97 5.48
CA TRP A 304 22.74 -21.54 5.06
C TRP A 304 22.88 -22.76 4.14
N ALA A 305 24.05 -22.97 3.53
CA ALA A 305 24.34 -24.16 2.73
C ALA A 305 24.45 -25.44 3.58
N ALA A 306 24.78 -25.32 4.87
CA ALA A 306 24.93 -26.46 5.75
C ALA A 306 23.56 -27.03 6.20
N PRO A 307 23.36 -28.36 6.14
CA PRO A 307 22.25 -29.05 6.79
C PRO A 307 22.14 -28.74 8.29
N GLN A 308 20.92 -28.53 8.78
CA GLN A 308 20.62 -28.22 10.18
C GLN A 308 19.47 -29.12 10.70
N PRO A 309 19.65 -30.45 10.78
CA PRO A 309 18.57 -31.36 11.20
C PRO A 309 18.06 -31.09 12.63
N GLY A 310 18.95 -30.73 13.56
CA GLY A 310 18.55 -30.38 14.95
C GLY A 310 17.65 -29.15 15.03
N PHE A 311 17.79 -28.18 14.11
CA PHE A 311 16.89 -27.02 14.05
C PHE A 311 15.44 -27.44 13.77
N VAL A 312 15.25 -28.47 12.97
CA VAL A 312 13.91 -28.96 12.60
C VAL A 312 13.24 -29.68 13.76
N GLU A 313 13.99 -30.52 14.46
CA GLU A 313 13.50 -31.32 15.59
C GLU A 313 13.22 -30.45 16.83
N ASP A 314 14.03 -29.42 17.06
CA ASP A 314 13.92 -28.56 18.24
C ASP A 314 13.13 -27.28 17.94
N GLU A 315 13.70 -26.38 17.13
CA GLU A 315 13.18 -25.02 16.98
C GLU A 315 11.94 -24.93 16.10
N LEU A 316 11.97 -25.50 14.90
CA LEU A 316 10.83 -25.43 13.97
C LEU A 316 9.62 -26.15 14.56
N ALA A 317 9.81 -27.31 15.17
CA ALA A 317 8.75 -28.05 15.85
C ALA A 317 8.13 -27.22 17.00
N HIS A 318 8.98 -26.58 17.82
CA HIS A 318 8.52 -25.72 18.90
C HIS A 318 7.71 -24.52 18.40
N ILE A 319 8.18 -23.83 17.34
CA ILE A 319 7.44 -22.70 16.76
C ILE A 319 6.14 -23.13 16.09
N LEU A 320 6.10 -24.30 15.44
CA LEU A 320 4.87 -24.83 14.85
C LEU A 320 3.81 -25.17 15.92
N ALA A 321 4.24 -25.59 17.12
CA ALA A 321 3.38 -25.80 18.28
C ALA A 321 3.01 -24.49 19.02
N HIS A 322 3.54 -23.34 18.60
CA HIS A 322 3.21 -22.06 19.23
C HIS A 322 1.73 -21.72 19.00
N PRO A 323 0.96 -21.28 20.03
CA PRO A 323 -0.48 -21.06 19.91
C PRO A 323 -0.90 -20.09 18.80
N SER A 324 -0.06 -19.11 18.47
CA SER A 324 -0.35 -18.19 17.36
C SER A 324 -0.25 -18.87 16.00
N ILE A 325 0.69 -19.80 15.82
CA ILE A 325 0.90 -20.53 14.57
C ILE A 325 -0.17 -21.61 14.42
N GLU A 326 -0.46 -22.37 15.48
CA GLU A 326 -1.55 -23.35 15.45
C GLU A 326 -2.89 -22.72 15.06
N ARG A 327 -3.19 -21.52 15.57
CA ARG A 327 -4.39 -20.77 15.18
C ARG A 327 -4.39 -20.40 13.69
N ILE A 328 -3.28 -19.87 13.19
CA ILE A 328 -3.11 -19.53 11.76
C ILE A 328 -3.30 -20.77 10.88
N VAL A 329 -2.66 -21.89 11.24
CA VAL A 329 -2.76 -23.16 10.52
C VAL A 329 -4.20 -23.67 10.51
N ARG A 330 -4.88 -23.66 11.67
CA ARG A 330 -6.27 -24.09 11.81
C ARG A 330 -7.22 -23.22 10.97
N GLN A 331 -7.04 -21.90 11.00
CA GLN A 331 -7.83 -20.98 10.17
C GLN A 331 -7.59 -21.25 8.69
N SER A 332 -6.33 -21.37 8.27
CA SER A 332 -5.95 -21.63 6.88
C SER A 332 -6.53 -22.96 6.37
N GLN A 333 -6.54 -23.99 7.21
CA GLN A 333 -7.20 -25.27 6.89
C GLN A 333 -8.71 -25.09 6.67
N LYS A 334 -9.41 -24.39 7.58
CA LYS A 334 -10.84 -24.08 7.45
C LYS A 334 -11.14 -23.24 6.19
N ALA A 335 -10.23 -22.35 5.80
CA ALA A 335 -10.32 -21.50 4.61
C ALA A 335 -9.96 -22.24 3.29
N GLY A 336 -9.70 -23.55 3.35
CA GLY A 336 -9.35 -24.35 2.16
C GLY A 336 -7.90 -24.17 1.68
N ARG A 337 -7.00 -23.66 2.53
CA ARG A 337 -5.57 -23.47 2.25
C ARG A 337 -4.70 -24.59 2.85
N GLY A 338 -5.29 -25.67 3.35
CA GLY A 338 -4.57 -26.74 4.06
C GLY A 338 -3.43 -27.36 3.26
N HIS A 339 -3.61 -27.56 1.96
CA HIS A 339 -2.57 -28.08 1.07
C HIS A 339 -1.37 -27.12 0.97
N ALA A 340 -1.64 -25.82 0.81
CA ALA A 340 -0.61 -24.79 0.73
C ALA A 340 0.17 -24.65 2.05
N VAL A 341 -0.50 -24.78 3.20
CA VAL A 341 0.14 -24.84 4.51
C VAL A 341 1.08 -26.05 4.62
N ALA A 342 0.61 -27.23 4.21
CA ALA A 342 1.42 -28.45 4.24
C ALA A 342 2.66 -28.32 3.34
N HIS A 343 2.49 -27.81 2.12
CA HIS A 343 3.60 -27.55 1.19
C HIS A 343 4.59 -26.54 1.77
N THR A 344 4.11 -25.46 2.38
CA THR A 344 4.97 -24.45 3.00
C THR A 344 5.84 -25.06 4.11
N ILE A 345 5.20 -25.79 5.03
CA ILE A 345 5.91 -26.41 6.16
C ILE A 345 6.92 -27.46 5.65
N GLU A 346 6.56 -28.22 4.62
CA GLU A 346 7.45 -29.20 4.01
C GLU A 346 8.64 -28.56 3.31
N ALA A 347 8.44 -27.49 2.53
CA ALA A 347 9.53 -26.76 1.89
C ALA A 347 10.53 -26.24 2.93
N MET A 348 10.04 -25.66 4.02
CA MET A 348 10.86 -25.23 5.15
C MET A 348 11.60 -26.40 5.79
N ARG A 349 10.87 -27.41 6.25
CA ARG A 349 11.42 -28.61 6.91
C ARG A 349 12.53 -29.23 6.07
N TYR A 350 12.25 -29.50 4.80
CA TYR A 350 13.18 -30.13 3.89
C TYR A 350 14.46 -29.30 3.71
N GLY A 351 14.33 -27.98 3.53
CA GLY A 351 15.47 -27.09 3.34
C GLY A 351 16.32 -26.86 4.59
N PHE A 352 15.72 -26.87 5.78
CA PHE A 352 16.48 -26.85 7.03
C PHE A 352 17.19 -28.18 7.29
N THR A 353 16.58 -29.32 6.97
CA THR A 353 17.21 -30.64 7.11
C THR A 353 18.33 -30.88 6.10
N HIS A 354 18.18 -30.46 4.84
CA HIS A 354 19.09 -30.85 3.74
C HIS A 354 19.95 -29.71 3.20
N GLY A 355 19.84 -28.50 3.76
CA GLY A 355 20.51 -27.29 3.28
C GLY A 355 19.70 -26.52 2.25
N ILE A 356 20.03 -25.23 2.10
CA ILE A 356 19.21 -24.29 1.31
C ILE A 356 19.02 -24.68 -0.15
N GLU A 357 20.03 -25.23 -0.84
CA GLU A 357 19.92 -25.60 -2.26
C GLU A 357 18.89 -26.71 -2.48
N ALA A 358 18.90 -27.72 -1.61
CA ALA A 358 17.92 -28.80 -1.63
C ALA A 358 16.52 -28.27 -1.25
N GLY A 359 16.46 -27.33 -0.29
CA GLY A 359 15.25 -26.62 0.09
C GLY A 359 14.61 -25.85 -1.06
N LEU A 360 15.40 -25.05 -1.79
CA LEU A 360 14.93 -24.28 -2.95
C LEU A 360 14.41 -25.21 -4.07
N ALA A 361 15.11 -26.30 -4.37
CA ALA A 361 14.63 -27.27 -5.35
C ALA A 361 13.29 -27.91 -4.95
N ASN A 362 13.12 -28.25 -3.66
CA ASN A 362 11.86 -28.79 -3.15
C ASN A 362 10.75 -27.73 -3.12
N GLU A 363 11.07 -26.49 -2.75
CA GLU A 363 10.14 -25.35 -2.79
C GLU A 363 9.61 -25.12 -4.21
N ALA A 364 10.48 -25.09 -5.22
CA ALA A 364 10.10 -24.92 -6.62
C ALA A 364 9.13 -26.01 -7.09
N ARG A 365 9.40 -27.27 -6.74
CA ARG A 365 8.52 -28.41 -7.03
C ARG A 365 7.15 -28.26 -6.37
N LEU A 366 7.12 -27.98 -5.07
CA LEU A 366 5.89 -27.83 -4.30
C LEU A 366 5.06 -26.63 -4.77
N PHE A 367 5.73 -25.55 -5.21
CA PHE A 367 5.10 -24.38 -5.82
C PHE A 367 4.46 -24.73 -7.15
N ALA A 368 5.20 -25.36 -8.06
CA ALA A 368 4.70 -25.78 -9.36
C ALA A 368 3.50 -26.74 -9.23
N GLU A 369 3.56 -27.70 -8.30
CA GLU A 369 2.44 -28.58 -7.95
C GLU A 369 1.23 -27.78 -7.46
N ALA A 370 1.43 -26.82 -6.56
CA ALA A 370 0.36 -26.00 -6.03
C ALA A 370 -0.30 -25.12 -7.11
N VAL A 371 0.48 -24.55 -8.04
CA VAL A 371 -0.03 -23.70 -9.15
C VAL A 371 -1.01 -24.46 -10.03
N VAL A 372 -0.68 -25.69 -10.42
CA VAL A 372 -1.53 -26.48 -11.33
C VAL A 372 -2.61 -27.28 -10.60
N HIS A 373 -2.52 -27.40 -9.27
CA HIS A 373 -3.51 -28.13 -8.48
C HIS A 373 -4.91 -27.49 -8.62
N PRO A 374 -5.95 -28.24 -9.06
CA PRO A 374 -7.29 -27.68 -9.28
C PRO A 374 -7.90 -27.02 -8.05
N ALA A 375 -7.67 -27.60 -6.86
CA ALA A 375 -8.11 -27.02 -5.59
C ALA A 375 -7.07 -26.09 -4.92
N GLY A 376 -5.88 -25.95 -5.52
CA GLY A 376 -4.78 -25.10 -5.05
C GLY A 376 -4.81 -23.76 -5.78
N GLY A 377 -3.72 -23.43 -6.47
CA GLY A 377 -3.52 -22.17 -7.19
C GLY A 377 -4.62 -21.83 -8.17
N LYS A 378 -5.13 -22.80 -8.96
CA LYS A 378 -6.22 -22.54 -9.92
C LYS A 378 -7.50 -22.02 -9.24
N ALA A 379 -7.89 -22.60 -8.11
CA ALA A 379 -9.04 -22.14 -7.34
C ALA A 379 -8.74 -20.83 -6.58
N GLY A 380 -7.56 -20.73 -5.97
CA GLY A 380 -7.19 -19.58 -5.14
C GLY A 380 -7.00 -18.29 -5.95
N ILE A 381 -6.32 -18.37 -7.10
CA ILE A 381 -6.12 -17.21 -7.98
C ILE A 381 -7.45 -16.74 -8.58
N ARG A 382 -8.31 -17.67 -9.02
CA ARG A 382 -9.65 -17.33 -9.53
C ARG A 382 -10.48 -16.61 -8.47
N ALA A 383 -10.54 -17.16 -7.25
CA ALA A 383 -11.26 -16.53 -6.15
C ALA A 383 -10.73 -15.12 -5.83
N PHE A 384 -9.42 -14.91 -5.91
CA PHE A 384 -8.83 -13.59 -5.73
C PHE A 384 -9.25 -12.60 -6.83
N MET A 385 -9.17 -13.02 -8.10
CA MET A 385 -9.56 -12.18 -9.23
C MET A 385 -11.05 -11.83 -9.23
N GLU A 386 -11.90 -12.73 -8.72
CA GLU A 386 -13.35 -12.55 -8.59
C GLU A 386 -13.77 -11.84 -7.29
N LYS A 387 -12.82 -11.41 -6.44
CA LYS A 387 -13.06 -10.82 -5.10
C LYS A 387 -13.90 -11.72 -4.18
N GLN A 388 -13.64 -13.02 -4.22
CA GLN A 388 -14.30 -14.05 -3.43
C GLN A 388 -13.32 -14.84 -2.53
N SER A 389 -12.11 -14.31 -2.33
CA SER A 389 -11.13 -14.94 -1.45
C SER A 389 -11.63 -15.01 -0.02
N ALA A 390 -11.41 -16.16 0.62
CA ALA A 390 -11.62 -16.28 2.05
C ALA A 390 -10.71 -15.29 2.82
N PRO A 391 -11.13 -14.75 3.97
CA PRO A 391 -10.29 -13.87 4.77
C PRO A 391 -8.98 -14.53 5.22
N LEU A 392 -7.94 -13.72 5.40
CA LEU A 392 -6.68 -14.12 6.01
C LEU A 392 -6.79 -14.09 7.55
N PRO A 393 -6.00 -14.90 8.27
CA PRO A 393 -6.00 -14.88 9.74
C PRO A 393 -5.47 -13.55 10.29
N THR A 394 -5.95 -13.17 11.47
CA THR A 394 -5.51 -11.93 12.14
C THR A 394 -4.05 -11.98 12.58
N ARG A 395 -3.38 -10.83 12.63
CA ARG A 395 -1.95 -10.69 12.98
C ARG A 395 -1.71 -10.82 14.48
N ARG A 396 -2.46 -10.07 15.29
CA ARG A 396 -2.27 -9.99 16.74
C ARG A 396 -3.53 -10.45 17.48
N ARG A 397 -3.34 -10.94 18.70
CA ARG A 397 -4.46 -11.06 19.65
C ARG A 397 -4.79 -9.67 20.17
N LEU A 398 -6.07 -9.44 20.41
CA LEU A 398 -6.51 -8.25 21.13
C LEU A 398 -5.95 -8.29 22.55
N VAL A 399 -5.77 -7.10 23.13
CA VAL A 399 -5.35 -6.93 24.52
C VAL A 399 -6.39 -7.61 25.43
N ASP A 400 -5.93 -8.52 26.29
CA ASP A 400 -6.78 -9.17 27.28
C ASP A 400 -6.87 -8.37 28.59
N ALA A 401 -7.71 -8.82 29.52
CA ALA A 401 -7.97 -8.12 30.77
C ALA A 401 -6.73 -8.02 31.69
N GLU A 402 -5.81 -8.98 31.63
CA GLU A 402 -4.57 -8.93 32.41
C GLU A 402 -3.62 -7.89 31.82
N GLN A 403 -3.48 -7.89 30.49
CA GLN A 403 -2.69 -6.90 29.78
C GLN A 403 -3.25 -5.48 29.97
N GLU A 404 -4.57 -5.30 29.88
CA GLU A 404 -5.23 -4.03 30.18
C GLU A 404 -4.87 -3.52 31.57
N ARG A 405 -4.95 -4.38 32.60
CA ARG A 405 -4.57 -4.02 33.97
C ARG A 405 -3.12 -3.56 34.04
N LEU A 406 -2.19 -4.30 33.43
CA LEU A 406 -0.76 -3.96 33.42
C LEU A 406 -0.49 -2.64 32.68
N LEU A 407 -1.15 -2.41 31.55
CA LEU A 407 -1.05 -1.15 30.79
C LEU A 407 -1.53 0.04 31.62
N GLY A 408 -2.60 -0.12 32.39
CA GLY A 408 -3.07 0.89 33.33
C GLY A 408 -2.08 1.15 34.47
N GLU A 409 -1.55 0.09 35.10
CA GLU A 409 -0.56 0.19 36.18
C GLU A 409 0.75 0.86 35.73
N TRP A 410 1.17 0.66 34.49
CA TRP A 410 2.37 1.26 33.92
C TRP A 410 2.14 2.66 33.33
N GLY A 411 0.91 3.19 33.39
CA GLY A 411 0.57 4.49 32.81
C GLY A 411 0.66 4.53 31.29
N LEU A 412 0.57 3.38 30.63
CA LEU A 412 0.61 3.23 29.16
C LEU A 412 -0.78 3.26 28.52
N LEU A 413 -1.85 3.28 29.33
CA LEU A 413 -3.25 3.37 28.92
C LEU A 413 -4.00 4.29 29.89
N LEU A 414 -4.73 5.27 29.36
CA LEU A 414 -5.55 6.17 30.16
C LEU A 414 -7.00 5.63 30.27
N PRO A 415 -7.61 5.59 31.46
CA PRO A 415 -9.04 5.30 31.59
C PRO A 415 -9.90 6.24 30.72
N VAL A 416 -10.97 5.72 30.13
CA VAL A 416 -11.93 6.56 29.37
C VAL A 416 -12.48 7.68 30.26
N GLY A 417 -12.47 8.91 29.74
CA GLY A 417 -12.91 10.12 30.48
C GLY A 417 -11.84 10.73 31.40
N SER A 418 -10.61 10.20 31.41
CA SER A 418 -9.50 10.77 32.18
C SER A 418 -9.17 12.19 31.71
N PRO A 419 -8.89 13.16 32.61
CA PRO A 419 -8.39 14.46 32.19
C PRO A 419 -7.07 14.34 31.42
N PHE A 420 -6.97 15.04 30.29
CA PHE A 420 -5.74 15.16 29.53
C PHE A 420 -5.39 16.64 29.39
N PHE A 421 -4.18 17.01 29.82
CA PHE A 421 -3.68 18.39 29.77
C PHE A 421 -2.60 18.47 28.69
N PRO A 422 -2.92 18.92 27.46
CA PRO A 422 -1.97 18.93 26.36
C PRO A 422 -0.67 19.67 26.69
N GLY A 423 0.46 19.06 26.36
CA GLY A 423 1.80 19.59 26.70
C GLY A 423 2.27 19.28 28.12
N VAL A 424 1.42 18.71 28.99
CA VAL A 424 1.77 18.30 30.36
C VAL A 424 1.56 16.80 30.56
N SER A 425 0.38 16.29 30.22
CA SER A 425 0.05 14.87 30.32
C SER A 425 0.89 14.05 29.31
N PRO A 426 1.54 12.95 29.73
CA PRO A 426 2.20 12.06 28.79
C PRO A 426 1.16 11.42 27.85
N ILE A 427 1.47 11.36 26.57
CA ILE A 427 0.65 10.64 25.59
C ILE A 427 0.86 9.13 25.83
N PRO A 428 -0.20 8.35 26.11
CA PRO A 428 -0.07 6.92 26.36
C PRO A 428 0.31 6.18 25.07
N THR A 429 0.92 5.00 25.21
CA THR A 429 1.25 4.14 24.05
C THR A 429 0.00 3.40 23.54
N TRP A 430 -1.00 3.20 24.40
CA TRP A 430 -2.24 2.49 24.09
C TRP A 430 -3.47 3.32 24.45
N GLN A 431 -4.59 3.01 23.81
CA GLN A 431 -5.86 3.69 23.98
C GLN A 431 -7.06 2.75 23.79
N TYR A 432 -8.19 3.12 24.36
CA TYR A 432 -9.49 2.54 24.05
C TYR A 432 -10.07 3.11 22.76
N ALA A 433 -10.72 2.25 21.97
CA ALA A 433 -11.46 2.58 20.76
C ALA A 433 -12.71 1.70 20.62
N GLN A 434 -13.78 2.24 20.04
CA GLN A 434 -14.92 1.45 19.57
C GLN A 434 -14.64 1.00 18.14
N ALA A 435 -14.72 -0.31 17.90
CA ALA A 435 -14.36 -0.86 16.60
C ALA A 435 -15.17 -2.11 16.27
N VAL A 436 -15.31 -2.35 14.97
CA VAL A 436 -15.51 -3.72 14.47
C VAL A 436 -14.15 -4.38 14.33
N VAL A 437 -14.05 -5.64 14.71
CA VAL A 437 -12.81 -6.43 14.63
C VAL A 437 -12.95 -7.57 13.66
N ARG A 438 -11.83 -8.07 13.15
CA ARG A 438 -11.80 -9.38 12.51
C ARG A 438 -11.95 -10.46 13.58
N ASP A 439 -12.80 -11.45 13.30
CA ASP A 439 -12.96 -12.63 14.13
C ASP A 439 -11.61 -13.38 14.23
N PRO A 440 -11.08 -13.65 15.43
CA PRO A 440 -9.75 -14.26 15.58
C PRO A 440 -9.63 -15.68 15.02
N GLU A 441 -10.73 -16.41 14.88
CA GLU A 441 -10.76 -17.80 14.41
C GLU A 441 -10.88 -17.91 12.90
N SER A 442 -11.64 -17.02 12.26
CA SER A 442 -11.94 -17.03 10.83
C SER A 442 -11.25 -15.92 10.04
N GLY A 443 -10.86 -14.81 10.67
CA GLY A 443 -10.30 -13.62 10.02
C GLY A 443 -11.33 -12.72 9.33
N ALA A 444 -12.61 -13.12 9.28
CA ALA A 444 -13.69 -12.33 8.70
C ALA A 444 -14.00 -11.09 9.55
N GLY A 445 -14.42 -9.98 8.93
CA GLY A 445 -14.95 -8.84 9.69
C GLY A 445 -16.18 -9.28 10.49
N ALA A 446 -16.18 -9.05 11.80
CA ALA A 446 -17.27 -9.42 12.71
C ALA A 446 -18.44 -8.41 12.62
N HIS A 447 -18.90 -8.18 11.39
CA HIS A 447 -20.00 -7.28 11.09
C HIS A 447 -21.34 -7.77 11.66
N GLY A 448 -22.26 -6.84 11.90
CA GLY A 448 -23.60 -7.18 12.35
C GLY A 448 -24.36 -5.99 12.94
N ASP A 449 -25.33 -6.29 13.80
CA ASP A 449 -26.06 -5.28 14.57
C ASP A 449 -25.06 -4.46 15.42
N PRO A 450 -25.07 -3.11 15.32
CA PRO A 450 -24.12 -2.27 16.03
C PRO A 450 -24.03 -2.54 17.54
N ILE A 451 -25.14 -2.92 18.20
CA ILE A 451 -25.16 -3.23 19.64
C ILE A 451 -24.21 -4.37 20.01
N ARG A 452 -23.93 -5.28 19.07
CA ARG A 452 -23.08 -6.48 19.28
C ARG A 452 -21.77 -6.45 18.52
N ALA A 453 -21.78 -5.84 17.34
CA ALA A 453 -20.66 -5.85 16.40
C ALA A 453 -19.61 -4.79 16.76
N GLU A 454 -20.03 -3.61 17.20
CA GLU A 454 -19.13 -2.58 17.69
C GLU A 454 -18.73 -2.90 19.14
N ARG A 455 -17.43 -2.96 19.39
CA ARG A 455 -16.87 -3.35 20.69
C ARG A 455 -15.76 -2.41 21.08
N GLN A 456 -15.66 -2.16 22.39
CA GLN A 456 -14.51 -1.47 22.95
C GLN A 456 -13.29 -2.41 22.91
N ILE A 457 -12.22 -1.94 22.30
CA ILE A 457 -10.93 -2.62 22.21
C ILE A 457 -9.80 -1.67 22.63
N ILE A 458 -8.62 -2.23 22.87
CA ILE A 458 -7.40 -1.45 23.14
C ILE A 458 -6.46 -1.55 21.94
N ILE A 459 -6.05 -0.41 21.42
CA ILE A 459 -5.19 -0.27 20.23
C ILE A 459 -4.04 0.70 20.50
N PRO A 460 -2.95 0.68 19.71
CA PRO A 460 -1.86 1.65 19.86
C PRO A 460 -2.30 3.08 19.54
N VAL A 461 -1.68 4.06 20.19
CA VAL A 461 -1.77 5.47 19.80
C VAL A 461 -0.79 5.74 18.66
N ALA A 462 -1.30 6.20 17.52
CA ALA A 462 -0.48 6.53 16.36
C ALA A 462 0.19 7.91 16.51
N LEU A 463 1.34 8.09 15.88
CA LEU A 463 2.06 9.37 15.85
C LEU A 463 1.69 10.17 14.60
N PRO A 464 1.55 11.52 14.69
CA PRO A 464 1.18 12.33 13.56
C PRO A 464 2.30 12.43 12.52
N SER A 465 1.96 12.31 11.25
CA SER A 465 2.83 12.69 10.15
C SER A 465 3.01 14.22 10.09
N PRO A 466 3.93 14.76 9.27
CA PRO A 466 4.24 16.21 9.26
C PRO A 466 3.02 17.13 9.10
N SER A 467 2.02 16.73 8.30
CA SER A 467 0.81 17.52 8.03
C SER A 467 -0.39 17.12 8.89
N GLN A 468 -0.18 16.35 9.96
CA GLN A 468 -1.23 15.86 10.85
C GLN A 468 -1.11 16.43 12.27
N ALA A 469 -2.22 16.38 12.98
CA ALA A 469 -2.34 16.59 14.41
C ALA A 469 -2.77 15.27 15.09
N LEU A 470 -2.26 15.04 16.30
CA LEU A 470 -2.83 14.05 17.21
C LEU A 470 -3.85 14.76 18.09
N LEU A 471 -5.07 14.25 18.11
CA LEU A 471 -6.21 14.84 18.81
C LEU A 471 -6.60 13.94 19.99
N TYR A 472 -6.84 14.53 21.17
CA TYR A 472 -7.51 13.88 22.29
C TYR A 472 -9.01 14.15 22.20
N VAL A 473 -9.79 13.13 21.84
CA VAL A 473 -11.22 13.26 21.52
C VAL A 473 -12.04 13.38 22.80
N LEU A 474 -12.82 14.45 22.91
CA LEU A 474 -13.72 14.70 24.05
C LEU A 474 -15.12 14.15 23.79
N ALA A 475 -15.60 14.30 22.56
CA ALA A 475 -16.84 13.68 22.07
C ALA A 475 -16.71 13.43 20.57
N SER A 476 -17.38 12.38 20.08
CA SER A 476 -17.44 12.02 18.66
C SER A 476 -18.87 12.02 18.15
N GLU A 477 -19.05 12.41 16.89
CA GLU A 477 -20.35 12.38 16.24
C GLU A 477 -20.79 10.94 15.98
N VAL A 478 -22.08 10.67 16.19
CA VAL A 478 -22.71 9.37 15.84
C VAL A 478 -23.46 9.55 14.53
N ASN A 479 -22.84 9.12 13.43
CA ASN A 479 -23.33 9.31 12.08
C ASN A 479 -23.77 7.98 11.44
N PHE A 480 -24.59 8.06 10.39
CA PHE A 480 -25.12 6.85 9.75
C PHE A 480 -24.05 6.07 8.97
N ASN A 481 -23.00 6.74 8.50
CA ASN A 481 -21.87 6.06 7.86
C ASN A 481 -21.12 5.11 8.81
N ASP A 482 -21.11 5.40 10.11
CA ASP A 482 -20.60 4.48 11.13
C ASP A 482 -21.39 3.16 11.09
N ILE A 483 -22.72 3.22 11.00
CA ILE A 483 -23.59 2.03 10.90
C ILE A 483 -23.29 1.22 9.64
N TRP A 484 -23.04 1.87 8.50
CA TRP A 484 -22.67 1.16 7.26
C TRP A 484 -21.33 0.43 7.40
N ALA A 485 -20.32 1.07 7.98
CA ALA A 485 -19.04 0.41 8.27
C ALA A 485 -19.19 -0.75 9.26
N ILE A 486 -20.00 -0.56 10.32
CA ILE A 486 -20.20 -1.59 11.35
C ILE A 486 -20.93 -2.81 10.78
N THR A 487 -21.98 -2.58 10.01
CA THR A 487 -22.79 -3.64 9.38
C THR A 487 -22.11 -4.27 8.17
N GLY A 488 -21.12 -3.61 7.57
CA GLY A 488 -20.48 -4.05 6.33
C GLY A 488 -21.42 -4.02 5.12
N ILE A 489 -22.47 -3.20 5.17
CA ILE A 489 -23.48 -3.10 4.11
C ILE A 489 -23.33 -1.74 3.40
N PRO A 490 -23.29 -1.69 2.06
CA PRO A 490 -23.24 -2.83 1.14
C PRO A 490 -21.84 -3.43 0.98
N VAL A 491 -20.80 -2.82 1.57
CA VAL A 491 -19.40 -3.19 1.39
C VAL A 491 -18.71 -3.30 2.74
N SER A 492 -17.86 -4.33 2.91
CA SER A 492 -16.97 -4.44 4.06
C SER A 492 -15.73 -3.57 3.84
N LEU A 493 -15.46 -2.65 4.76
CA LEU A 493 -14.31 -1.73 4.63
C LEU A 493 -12.98 -2.41 5.01
N PHE A 494 -13.05 -3.62 5.57
CA PHE A 494 -11.90 -4.50 5.73
C PHE A 494 -11.28 -4.94 4.40
N ASP A 495 -11.97 -4.78 3.28
CA ASP A 495 -11.42 -5.07 1.95
C ASP A 495 -10.52 -3.93 1.43
N GLU A 496 -10.63 -2.73 2.02
CA GLU A 496 -9.87 -1.54 1.62
C GLU A 496 -8.59 -1.35 2.47
N HIS A 497 -8.39 -2.15 3.52
CA HIS A 497 -7.20 -2.04 4.38
C HIS A 497 -6.78 -3.35 5.06
N ASP A 498 -5.47 -3.49 5.31
CA ASP A 498 -4.90 -4.70 5.91
C ASP A 498 -4.96 -4.73 7.45
N ARG A 499 -5.66 -3.82 8.14
CA ARG A 499 -5.81 -3.84 9.62
C ARG A 499 -6.75 -4.97 10.11
N ASP A 500 -6.61 -5.32 11.39
CA ASP A 500 -7.44 -6.32 12.08
C ASP A 500 -8.67 -5.71 12.79
N TRP A 501 -8.77 -4.39 12.79
CA TRP A 501 -9.89 -3.62 13.34
C TRP A 501 -10.22 -2.45 12.43
N HIS A 502 -11.43 -1.92 12.59
CA HIS A 502 -11.93 -0.72 11.92
C HIS A 502 -12.61 0.16 12.98
N VAL A 503 -12.00 1.31 13.28
CA VAL A 503 -12.55 2.29 14.24
C VAL A 503 -13.40 3.28 13.46
N THR A 504 -14.67 3.36 13.80
CA THR A 504 -15.66 4.29 13.22
C THR A 504 -15.59 5.67 13.86
N GLY A 505 -16.50 6.56 13.47
CA GLY A 505 -16.62 7.90 14.01
C GLY A 505 -16.14 8.94 13.02
N SER A 506 -17.07 9.78 12.57
CA SER A 506 -16.83 10.79 11.53
C SER A 506 -17.12 12.19 12.06
N GLY A 507 -16.21 12.74 12.87
CA GLY A 507 -16.34 14.09 13.43
C GLY A 507 -16.44 14.09 14.95
N GLY A 508 -16.52 15.27 15.56
CA GLY A 508 -16.49 15.43 17.01
C GLY A 508 -15.83 16.72 17.47
N VAL A 509 -15.42 16.73 18.74
CA VAL A 509 -14.67 17.81 19.37
C VAL A 509 -13.50 17.24 20.15
N ALA A 510 -12.33 17.88 20.05
CA ALA A 510 -11.09 17.38 20.61
C ALA A 510 -10.16 18.50 21.08
N LEU A 511 -9.18 18.12 21.91
CA LEU A 511 -8.00 18.92 22.21
C LEU A 511 -6.84 18.49 21.32
N ILE A 512 -6.04 19.43 20.82
CA ILE A 512 -4.81 19.10 20.09
C ILE A 512 -3.74 18.62 21.09
N ALA A 513 -3.38 17.34 21.02
CA ALA A 513 -2.38 16.71 21.87
C ALA A 513 -0.95 16.84 21.31
N ALA A 514 -0.78 16.73 20.00
CA ALA A 514 0.50 16.93 19.31
C ALA A 514 0.31 17.43 17.88
N LEU A 515 1.35 18.05 17.32
CA LEU A 515 1.39 18.55 15.94
C LEU A 515 2.63 18.05 15.22
N GLY A 516 2.43 17.55 14.00
CA GLY A 516 3.48 17.34 13.03
C GLY A 516 4.19 18.64 12.65
N GLU A 517 5.36 18.51 12.05
CA GLU A 517 6.25 19.64 11.76
C GLU A 517 5.59 20.72 10.89
N GLU A 518 4.96 20.34 9.78
CA GLU A 518 4.31 21.28 8.86
C GLU A 518 3.04 21.87 9.46
N ALA A 519 2.25 21.07 10.19
CA ALA A 519 1.08 21.57 10.91
C ALA A 519 1.46 22.61 11.99
N ARG A 520 2.61 22.43 12.65
CA ARG A 520 3.17 23.41 13.58
C ARG A 520 3.70 24.64 12.86
N ARG A 521 4.38 24.45 11.72
CA ARG A 521 4.94 25.53 10.89
C ARG A 521 3.85 26.42 10.30
N GLU A 522 2.69 25.87 9.94
CA GLU A 522 1.51 26.61 9.50
C GLU A 522 1.11 27.69 10.53
N GLY A 523 1.27 27.40 11.82
CA GLY A 523 1.04 28.35 12.93
C GLY A 523 -0.44 28.61 13.25
N ARG A 524 -1.37 28.05 12.48
CA ARG A 524 -2.82 28.14 12.72
C ARG A 524 -3.28 27.32 13.92
N LEU A 525 -2.68 26.15 14.13
CA LEU A 525 -3.01 25.21 15.20
C LEU A 525 -1.93 25.24 16.30
N LYS A 526 -2.35 25.03 17.55
CA LYS A 526 -1.46 24.89 18.70
C LYS A 526 -1.86 23.71 19.57
N VAL A 527 -0.86 23.07 20.19
CA VAL A 527 -1.11 22.09 21.25
C VAL A 527 -1.90 22.76 22.37
N GLY A 528 -3.02 22.16 22.78
CA GLY A 528 -3.96 22.74 23.73
C GLY A 528 -5.20 23.39 23.11
N ASP A 529 -5.22 23.64 21.80
CA ASP A 529 -6.41 24.20 21.15
C ASP A 529 -7.57 23.22 21.22
N LEU A 530 -8.77 23.77 21.47
CA LEU A 530 -10.03 23.06 21.42
C LEU A 530 -10.65 23.22 20.03
N VAL A 531 -10.89 22.11 19.33
CA VAL A 531 -11.26 22.09 17.91
C VAL A 531 -12.45 21.19 17.63
N ALA A 532 -13.29 21.60 16.67
CA ALA A 532 -14.22 20.70 16.00
C ALA A 532 -13.46 19.88 14.94
N ILE A 533 -13.93 18.64 14.73
CA ILE A 533 -13.31 17.67 13.83
C ILE A 533 -14.16 17.57 12.57
N TYR A 534 -13.62 18.00 11.44
CA TYR A 534 -14.14 17.69 10.12
C TYR A 534 -13.63 16.32 9.66
N SER A 535 -14.49 15.44 9.15
CA SER A 535 -14.11 14.07 8.80
C SER A 535 -13.47 13.91 7.42
N GLY A 536 -13.49 14.92 6.56
CA GLY A 536 -12.98 14.79 5.20
C GLY A 536 -11.46 14.83 5.14
N GLN A 537 -10.89 13.83 4.46
CA GLN A 537 -9.47 13.75 4.11
C GLN A 537 -9.32 13.84 2.60
N SER A 538 -8.22 14.44 2.16
CA SER A 538 -7.87 14.52 0.73
C SER A 538 -6.36 14.51 0.53
N SER A 539 -5.93 14.34 -0.72
CA SER A 539 -4.57 14.57 -1.15
C SER A 539 -4.25 16.08 -1.08
N LEU A 540 -3.86 16.56 0.11
CA LEU A 540 -3.65 18.00 0.41
C LEU A 540 -2.70 18.73 -0.54
N LEU A 541 -1.71 18.00 -1.07
CA LEU A 541 -0.70 18.53 -1.98
C LEU A 541 -1.09 18.40 -3.46
N SER A 542 -2.27 17.84 -3.75
CA SER A 542 -2.75 17.71 -5.12
C SER A 542 -3.08 19.09 -5.69
N PRO A 543 -2.66 19.41 -6.93
CA PRO A 543 -3.11 20.62 -7.62
C PRO A 543 -4.64 20.70 -7.75
N MET A 544 -5.35 19.57 -7.70
CA MET A 544 -6.82 19.52 -7.75
C MET A 544 -7.49 20.08 -6.50
N ALA A 545 -6.76 20.20 -5.37
CA ALA A 545 -7.27 20.83 -4.16
C ALA A 545 -7.65 22.31 -4.39
N GLY A 546 -7.04 22.98 -5.38
CA GLY A 546 -7.40 24.35 -5.77
C GLY A 546 -8.78 24.48 -6.44
N LEU A 547 -9.34 23.38 -6.95
CA LEU A 547 -10.71 23.34 -7.49
C LEU A 547 -11.71 23.03 -6.39
N ASP A 548 -11.54 21.85 -5.79
CA ASP A 548 -12.33 21.37 -4.65
C ASP A 548 -11.53 20.23 -3.99
N PRO A 549 -11.21 20.29 -2.70
CA PRO A 549 -10.55 19.18 -2.00
C PRO A 549 -11.32 17.85 -2.13
N MET A 550 -12.64 17.89 -2.33
CA MET A 550 -13.44 16.69 -2.59
C MET A 550 -13.13 16.01 -3.93
N ALA A 551 -12.44 16.70 -4.86
CA ALA A 551 -11.98 16.16 -6.13
C ALA A 551 -10.53 15.65 -6.09
N ALA A 552 -9.87 15.69 -4.93
CA ALA A 552 -8.48 15.28 -4.74
C ALA A 552 -8.38 14.04 -3.84
N ASP A 553 -8.76 12.88 -4.36
CA ASP A 553 -8.72 11.58 -3.66
C ASP A 553 -9.40 11.63 -2.29
N PHE A 554 -10.64 12.14 -2.28
CA PHE A 554 -11.35 12.38 -1.05
C PHE A 554 -11.83 11.10 -0.35
N ALA A 555 -11.67 11.05 0.97
CA ALA A 555 -12.14 9.96 1.82
C ALA A 555 -12.79 10.52 3.10
N ILE A 556 -13.83 9.86 3.61
CA ILE A 556 -14.42 10.20 4.90
C ILE A 556 -13.74 9.37 5.98
N GLN A 557 -13.04 10.03 6.90
CA GLN A 557 -12.35 9.39 8.00
C GLN A 557 -13.31 8.66 8.94
N GLY A 558 -12.97 7.45 9.37
CA GLY A 558 -13.82 6.56 10.18
C GLY A 558 -14.90 5.82 9.38
N TYR A 559 -15.07 6.15 8.11
CA TYR A 559 -15.82 5.33 7.16
C TYR A 559 -14.84 4.77 6.14
N ASN A 560 -14.37 5.55 5.17
CA ASN A 560 -13.46 5.08 4.13
C ASN A 560 -12.02 4.83 4.62
N THR A 561 -11.72 5.11 5.89
CA THR A 561 -10.40 4.89 6.51
C THR A 561 -10.53 3.99 7.73
N PRO A 562 -9.49 3.21 8.09
CA PRO A 562 -9.54 2.28 9.23
C PRO A 562 -9.55 2.93 10.63
N ASP A 563 -9.45 4.25 10.71
CA ASP A 563 -9.40 5.02 11.95
C ASP A 563 -10.32 6.23 11.89
N GLY A 564 -11.16 6.39 12.91
CA GLY A 564 -12.15 7.45 13.07
C GLY A 564 -12.08 8.12 14.43
N SER A 565 -13.13 8.84 14.82
CA SER A 565 -13.21 9.59 16.07
C SER A 565 -13.75 8.81 17.26
N HIS A 566 -14.24 7.57 17.09
CA HIS A 566 -14.68 6.72 18.21
C HIS A 566 -13.48 6.08 18.95
N GLN A 567 -12.48 6.88 19.31
CA GLN A 567 -11.28 6.49 20.05
C GLN A 567 -10.76 7.67 20.88
N GLN A 568 -9.92 7.41 21.89
CA GLN A 568 -9.42 8.48 22.77
C GLN A 568 -8.47 9.44 22.06
N PHE A 569 -7.61 8.91 21.19
CA PHE A 569 -6.61 9.64 20.43
C PHE A 569 -6.74 9.32 18.94
N MET A 570 -6.98 10.33 18.12
CA MET A 570 -7.10 10.17 16.66
C MET A 570 -6.12 11.07 15.92
N LEU A 571 -5.61 10.59 14.79
CA LEU A 571 -4.88 11.42 13.86
C LEU A 571 -5.87 12.19 12.99
N ALA A 572 -5.58 13.46 12.72
CA ALA A 572 -6.34 14.28 11.80
C ALA A 572 -5.37 15.09 10.92
N GLN A 573 -5.65 15.23 9.63
CA GLN A 573 -4.97 16.22 8.79
C GLN A 573 -5.20 17.61 9.39
N ALA A 574 -4.21 18.51 9.32
CA ALA A 574 -4.35 19.85 9.91
C ALA A 574 -5.64 20.60 9.48
N PRO A 575 -6.11 20.54 8.21
CA PRO A 575 -7.37 21.19 7.81
C PRO A 575 -8.65 20.57 8.39
N GLN A 576 -8.58 19.36 8.97
CA GLN A 576 -9.71 18.75 9.68
C GLN A 576 -10.00 19.44 11.03
N CYS A 577 -9.02 20.16 11.58
CA CYS A 577 -9.14 20.83 12.88
C CYS A 577 -9.68 22.25 12.70
N LEU A 578 -10.94 22.48 13.11
CA LEU A 578 -11.64 23.74 12.94
C LEU A 578 -11.87 24.45 14.29
N PRO A 579 -11.80 25.78 14.35
CA PRO A 579 -12.11 26.51 15.57
C PRO A 579 -13.59 26.35 15.94
N LEU A 580 -13.87 26.31 17.25
CA LEU A 580 -15.24 26.28 17.74
C LEU A 580 -15.88 27.68 17.72
N PRO A 581 -17.17 27.79 17.37
CA PRO A 581 -17.94 29.01 17.62
C PRO A 581 -17.97 29.31 19.13
N PRO A 582 -17.74 30.57 19.56
CA PRO A 582 -17.50 30.90 20.97
C PRO A 582 -18.71 30.68 21.88
N ASP A 583 -19.92 30.76 21.34
CA ASP A 583 -21.18 30.67 22.10
C ASP A 583 -21.75 29.24 22.17
N MET A 584 -20.99 28.24 21.69
CA MET A 584 -21.45 26.86 21.59
C MET A 584 -21.01 26.03 22.81
N SER A 585 -21.90 25.20 23.34
CA SER A 585 -21.51 24.20 24.34
C SER A 585 -20.61 23.14 23.70
N LEU A 586 -19.84 22.41 24.50
CA LEU A 586 -18.94 21.35 23.99
C LEU A 586 -19.72 20.24 23.29
N GLU A 587 -20.88 19.88 23.82
CA GLU A 587 -21.75 18.86 23.24
C GLU A 587 -22.29 19.30 21.88
N ALA A 588 -22.72 20.57 21.78
CA ALA A 588 -23.16 21.11 20.51
C ALA A 588 -22.00 21.19 19.51
N ALA A 589 -20.83 21.65 19.95
CA ALA A 589 -19.60 21.76 19.14
C ALA A 589 -19.19 20.44 18.46
N GLY A 590 -19.36 19.31 19.14
CA GLY A 590 -18.99 17.99 18.64
C GLY A 590 -20.11 17.22 17.93
N SER A 591 -21.19 17.86 17.47
CA SER A 591 -22.42 17.15 17.05
C SER A 591 -22.91 17.40 15.62
N PHE A 592 -22.31 18.33 14.87
CA PHE A 592 -22.95 18.85 13.64
C PHE A 592 -22.07 18.85 12.40
N MET A 593 -20.75 18.67 12.49
CA MET A 593 -19.85 18.99 11.38
C MET A 593 -20.15 18.16 10.14
N LEU A 594 -20.37 16.86 10.28
CA LEU A 594 -20.68 16.01 9.12
C LEU A 594 -22.06 16.32 8.56
N SER A 595 -23.08 16.26 9.42
CA SER A 595 -24.48 16.40 8.99
C SER A 595 -24.76 17.79 8.43
N LEU A 596 -24.47 18.85 9.19
CA LEU A 596 -24.72 20.23 8.77
C LEU A 596 -23.77 20.67 7.65
N GLY A 597 -22.51 20.22 7.66
CA GLY A 597 -21.57 20.50 6.56
C GLY A 597 -22.05 19.92 5.23
N THR A 598 -22.57 18.69 5.24
CA THR A 598 -23.18 18.05 4.07
C THR A 598 -24.40 18.84 3.60
N ILE A 599 -25.28 19.23 4.51
CA ILE A 599 -26.47 20.03 4.19
C ILE A 599 -26.11 21.41 3.64
N TYR A 600 -25.12 22.07 4.20
CA TYR A 600 -24.65 23.36 3.71
C TYR A 600 -24.20 23.25 2.26
N ARG A 601 -23.36 22.26 1.94
CA ARG A 601 -22.95 22.00 0.55
C ARG A 601 -24.15 21.70 -0.35
N ALA A 602 -25.07 20.84 0.09
CA ALA A 602 -26.24 20.46 -0.69
C ALA A 602 -27.14 21.67 -1.01
N LEU A 603 -27.49 22.49 -0.02
CA LEU A 603 -28.39 23.61 -0.20
C LEU A 603 -27.76 24.79 -0.95
N PHE A 604 -26.52 25.17 -0.60
CA PHE A 604 -25.94 26.41 -1.09
C PHE A 604 -24.99 26.24 -2.26
N THR A 605 -24.27 25.11 -2.34
CA THR A 605 -23.33 24.85 -3.43
C THR A 605 -23.99 24.11 -4.58
N THR A 606 -24.70 23.02 -4.28
CA THR A 606 -25.32 22.13 -5.29
C THR A 606 -26.66 22.68 -5.77
N LEU A 607 -27.63 22.86 -4.87
CA LEU A 607 -28.99 23.28 -5.23
C LEU A 607 -29.10 24.79 -5.45
N ARG A 608 -28.23 25.58 -4.79
CA ARG A 608 -28.22 27.06 -4.84
C ARG A 608 -29.61 27.63 -4.57
N ILE A 609 -30.16 27.24 -3.42
CA ILE A 609 -31.52 27.57 -3.02
C ILE A 609 -31.80 29.08 -3.05
N ARG A 610 -33.07 29.45 -3.27
CA ARG A 610 -33.54 30.83 -3.31
C ARG A 610 -34.72 31.02 -2.37
N ALA A 611 -34.71 32.10 -1.61
CA ALA A 611 -35.83 32.47 -0.75
C ALA A 611 -37.15 32.61 -1.55
N GLY A 612 -38.26 32.30 -0.89
CA GLY A 612 -39.61 32.29 -1.48
C GLY A 612 -39.90 31.11 -2.41
N ARG A 613 -38.96 30.15 -2.56
CA ARG A 613 -39.20 28.89 -3.28
C ARG A 613 -39.58 27.79 -2.30
N THR A 614 -40.30 26.79 -2.81
CA THR A 614 -40.65 25.57 -2.07
C THR A 614 -39.54 24.54 -2.18
N ILE A 615 -39.27 23.84 -1.09
CA ILE A 615 -38.36 22.69 -1.07
C ILE A 615 -39.03 21.51 -0.37
N PHE A 616 -38.87 20.33 -0.95
CA PHE A 616 -39.32 19.07 -0.36
C PHE A 616 -38.12 18.32 0.24
N ILE A 617 -38.22 17.88 1.49
CA ILE A 617 -37.11 17.27 2.24
C ILE A 617 -37.53 15.92 2.80
N GLU A 618 -36.75 14.89 2.51
CA GLU A 618 -36.95 13.55 3.07
C GLU A 618 -36.39 13.41 4.48
N GLY A 619 -36.98 12.52 5.29
CA GLY A 619 -36.50 12.24 6.65
C GLY A 619 -36.43 13.49 7.54
N ALA A 620 -37.27 14.48 7.26
CA ALA A 620 -37.10 15.87 7.70
C ALA A 620 -37.23 16.12 9.22
N ALA A 621 -37.46 15.07 10.02
CA ALA A 621 -37.60 15.15 11.46
C ALA A 621 -36.36 14.68 12.24
N THR A 622 -35.31 14.17 11.59
CA THR A 622 -34.08 13.69 12.23
C THR A 622 -32.84 13.96 11.39
N GLY A 623 -31.66 14.02 12.02
CA GLY A 623 -30.36 14.08 11.36
C GLY A 623 -30.26 15.12 10.25
N THR A 624 -29.67 14.74 9.13
CA THR A 624 -29.48 15.59 7.94
C THR A 624 -30.79 16.19 7.41
N GLY A 625 -31.90 15.44 7.43
CA GLY A 625 -33.20 15.94 6.99
C GLY A 625 -33.71 17.08 7.86
N LEU A 626 -33.56 16.98 9.18
CA LEU A 626 -33.94 18.05 10.11
C LEU A 626 -33.03 19.27 9.97
N ASP A 627 -31.73 19.06 9.81
CA ASP A 627 -30.78 20.16 9.59
C ASP A 627 -31.06 20.88 8.27
N ALA A 628 -31.41 20.14 7.21
CA ALA A 628 -31.85 20.70 5.94
C ALA A 628 -33.13 21.52 6.10
N ALA A 629 -34.13 20.99 6.81
CA ALA A 629 -35.40 21.69 7.03
C ALA A 629 -35.19 23.00 7.81
N ARG A 630 -34.45 22.96 8.91
CA ARG A 630 -34.13 24.15 9.72
C ARG A 630 -33.33 25.17 8.91
N THR A 631 -32.32 24.72 8.18
CA THR A 631 -31.45 25.61 7.39
C THR A 631 -32.21 26.25 6.24
N ALA A 632 -32.99 25.49 5.49
CA ALA A 632 -33.80 26.02 4.39
C ALA A 632 -34.89 26.98 4.89
N ALA A 633 -35.61 26.64 5.96
CA ALA A 633 -36.64 27.50 6.55
C ALA A 633 -36.05 28.83 7.04
N ARG A 634 -34.89 28.80 7.73
CA ARG A 634 -34.16 30.02 8.15
C ARG A 634 -33.70 30.89 6.99
N ASN A 635 -33.51 30.31 5.80
CA ASN A 635 -33.16 31.02 4.59
C ASN A 635 -34.37 31.36 3.71
N GLY A 636 -35.57 31.38 4.30
CA GLY A 636 -36.79 31.89 3.66
C GLY A 636 -37.41 30.94 2.63
N MET A 637 -37.11 29.65 2.68
CA MET A 637 -37.80 28.66 1.84
C MET A 637 -39.12 28.19 2.45
N ASP A 638 -40.08 27.87 1.59
CA ASP A 638 -41.29 27.14 1.97
C ASP A 638 -40.97 25.65 2.09
N VAL A 639 -40.63 25.20 3.30
CA VAL A 639 -40.25 23.81 3.54
C VAL A 639 -41.49 22.91 3.67
N ILE A 640 -41.53 21.84 2.87
CA ILE A 640 -42.44 20.70 3.03
C ILE A 640 -41.57 19.48 3.33
N GLY A 641 -41.86 18.73 4.39
CA GLY A 641 -41.04 17.57 4.74
C GLY A 641 -41.79 16.25 4.84
N LEU A 642 -41.11 15.17 4.44
CA LEU A 642 -41.59 13.81 4.56
C LEU A 642 -41.26 13.26 5.95
N VAL A 643 -42.27 12.71 6.62
CA VAL A 643 -42.18 12.11 7.95
C VAL A 643 -42.93 10.78 7.99
N SER A 644 -42.84 10.08 9.11
CA SER A 644 -43.43 8.74 9.28
C SER A 644 -44.26 8.60 10.56
N SER A 645 -44.49 9.67 11.29
CA SER A 645 -45.35 9.65 12.48
C SER A 645 -45.83 11.07 12.81
N PRO A 646 -46.96 11.22 13.54
CA PRO A 646 -47.46 12.52 13.99
C PRO A 646 -46.47 13.29 14.88
N GLU A 647 -45.67 12.62 15.70
CA GLU A 647 -44.66 13.26 16.55
C GLU A 647 -43.53 13.89 15.71
N ARG A 648 -43.19 13.24 14.60
CA ARG A 648 -42.23 13.76 13.62
C ARG A 648 -42.80 14.96 12.85
N GLU A 649 -44.11 14.97 12.57
CA GLU A 649 -44.79 16.15 12.01
C GLU A 649 -44.65 17.36 12.95
N ALA A 650 -44.91 17.17 14.24
CA ALA A 650 -44.79 18.23 15.24
C ALA A 650 -43.34 18.76 15.36
N THR A 651 -42.34 17.87 15.33
CA THR A 651 -40.92 18.26 15.32
C THR A 651 -40.58 19.14 14.12
N LEU A 652 -41.07 18.77 12.94
CA LEU A 652 -40.80 19.48 11.70
C LEU A 652 -41.51 20.83 11.62
N HIS A 653 -42.74 20.94 12.13
CA HIS A 653 -43.41 22.24 12.26
C HIS A 653 -42.65 23.20 13.19
N LYS A 654 -42.13 22.70 14.32
CA LYS A 654 -41.24 23.49 15.21
C LYS A 654 -39.95 23.94 14.52
N ALA A 655 -39.48 23.19 13.53
CA ALA A 655 -38.33 23.56 12.71
C ALA A 655 -38.62 24.64 11.65
N GLY A 656 -39.87 25.10 11.53
CA GLY A 656 -40.29 26.15 10.59
C GLY A 656 -40.87 25.64 9.28
N ALA A 657 -41.23 24.35 9.20
CA ALA A 657 -41.86 23.81 7.99
C ALA A 657 -43.30 24.30 7.81
N ARG A 658 -43.64 24.64 6.57
CA ARG A 658 -44.97 25.09 6.15
C ARG A 658 -45.96 23.92 6.00
N GLY A 659 -45.46 22.72 5.70
CA GLY A 659 -46.28 21.53 5.54
C GLY A 659 -45.51 20.24 5.78
N THR A 660 -46.25 19.16 5.97
CA THR A 660 -45.69 17.82 6.20
C THR A 660 -46.45 16.80 5.37
N VAL A 661 -45.76 15.74 4.98
CA VAL A 661 -46.36 14.56 4.34
C VAL A 661 -46.00 13.35 5.19
N ASN A 662 -47.00 12.64 5.70
CA ASN A 662 -46.78 11.41 6.42
C ASN A 662 -46.82 10.23 5.45
N ARG A 663 -45.67 9.64 5.16
CA ARG A 663 -45.54 8.55 4.19
C ARG A 663 -46.24 7.26 4.62
N LEU A 664 -46.59 7.13 5.91
CA LEU A 664 -47.32 5.99 6.45
C LEU A 664 -48.82 6.28 6.61
N ALA A 665 -49.30 7.45 6.18
CA ALA A 665 -50.72 7.74 6.16
C ALA A 665 -51.44 6.69 5.29
N PRO A 666 -52.61 6.18 5.71
CA PRO A 666 -53.29 5.08 5.02
C PRO A 666 -53.49 5.30 3.51
N GLY A 667 -53.75 6.54 3.08
CA GLY A 667 -53.94 6.86 1.65
C GLY A 667 -52.66 7.00 0.83
N LEU A 668 -51.47 6.98 1.46
CA LEU A 668 -50.17 7.19 0.79
C LEU A 668 -49.19 6.04 1.02
N ALA A 669 -49.43 5.17 2.01
CA ALA A 669 -48.48 4.14 2.43
C ALA A 669 -48.03 3.20 1.31
N HIS A 670 -48.89 2.97 0.31
CA HIS A 670 -48.63 2.09 -0.83
C HIS A 670 -47.96 2.79 -2.01
N CYS A 671 -47.82 4.12 -1.98
CA CYS A 671 -47.30 4.91 -3.10
C CYS A 671 -45.76 4.98 -3.15
N PHE A 672 -45.07 4.69 -2.04
CA PHE A 672 -43.61 4.81 -1.94
C PHE A 672 -42.91 3.51 -2.34
N THR A 673 -42.99 3.15 -3.62
CA THR A 673 -42.40 1.92 -4.18
C THR A 673 -41.42 2.24 -5.30
N ARG A 674 -40.60 1.26 -5.69
CA ARG A 674 -39.82 1.38 -6.93
C ARG A 674 -40.77 1.36 -8.12
N VAL A 675 -40.46 2.16 -9.15
CA VAL A 675 -41.17 2.09 -10.42
C VAL A 675 -41.04 0.66 -10.98
N PRO A 676 -42.15 -0.01 -11.33
CA PRO A 676 -42.09 -1.35 -11.91
C PRO A 676 -41.23 -1.38 -13.18
N SER A 677 -40.50 -2.48 -13.40
CA SER A 677 -39.72 -2.67 -14.63
C SER A 677 -40.60 -2.81 -15.87
N ASP A 678 -41.84 -3.27 -15.68
CA ASP A 678 -42.86 -3.38 -16.71
C ASP A 678 -43.53 -2.00 -16.95
N PRO A 679 -43.38 -1.41 -18.15
CA PRO A 679 -44.01 -0.14 -18.49
C PRO A 679 -45.55 -0.15 -18.45
N GLU A 680 -46.20 -1.32 -18.56
CA GLU A 680 -47.66 -1.41 -18.48
C GLU A 680 -48.18 -1.10 -17.07
N LEU A 681 -47.36 -1.31 -16.04
CA LEU A 681 -47.67 -1.08 -14.64
C LEU A 681 -47.37 0.36 -14.16
N TRP A 682 -46.99 1.26 -15.08
CA TRP A 682 -46.69 2.67 -14.73
C TRP A 682 -47.94 3.54 -14.63
N ARG A 683 -49.02 3.13 -15.29
CA ARG A 683 -50.32 3.80 -15.27
C ARG A 683 -51.18 3.23 -14.16
#